data_AF-A0A813GW50-F1
#
_entry.id   AF-A0A813GW50-F1
#
_cell.length_a   1.000
_cell.length_b   1.000
_cell.length_c   1.000
_cell.angle_alpha   90.00
_cell.angle_beta   90.00
_cell.angle_gamma   90.00
#
_symmetry.space_group_name_H-M   'P 1'
#
loop_
_entity.id
_entity.type
_entity.pdbx_description
1 polymer ?
#
loop_
_entity_poly.entity_id
_entity_poly.type
_entity_poly.pdbx_seq_one_letter_code
_entity_poly.pdbx_strand_id
1 'polypeptide(L)'
;MRVTGCSSAGARRAPCRRARNQPLAAVLAAVTLASSWHQLQPAFGAIPSALPRVCARTTLARYSVARAAEGDGAAGVISYKELARISQQLAPLLKADPVVGYQWRRFQHQKGLQPSTRADEATVQEFLALHSAGALDQIEVASAEVLADFDQVQKEHPAATWLWVSVAAREAFGTVNPKGCPAKIVQDFLEAFHAGSLEELELASDGLAAEVKSFQKAGGKEEWQAFGQSQFGYGVAPLDPKFWPADLVRGFLETTEVKQILETAKVKQTTTVKKKTAKVKQEKAKVDSKLTPVFKADPVAFYQWSKFLLQKGLEPSAARAKEEIVQEFLAMHSAGTLDPIEVASAEVSADFDKAQKEHPAARWLWVSVAAREAFGILNPKGIPAQIVQDFLESYRAGSFEQVELASDELAAEVSSFQKAGGKAKWQAFANSQFGYMVAPLDPKSWPADLVRGFLETAEVKQILETAKVEQTTSVEKKKTTRVKQEKAEFETQLISVLKADPVAFYQLRAFQHQKGLQTAGKADEELVQEFLATRSAGALDPIEVASAEVLADFDKVQKEHPAATWLWSSVGARGAFGIVNPKGIPAKIVQDFLESYRAGSFEQPEMASDELAAEVNSFQRAGGKAKWQAFANSQFGPKAAPSDPKFWPADLLRRFLAEQPA
;
A
#
# COMPACT_ATOMS: atom_id res chain seq x y z
N MET A 1 -30.91 22.44 63.72
CA MET A 1 -29.96 21.53 64.42
C MET A 1 -30.40 20.08 64.20
N ARG A 2 -29.47 19.11 64.30
CA ARG A 2 -29.47 17.74 63.70
C ARG A 2 -28.90 17.76 62.25
N VAL A 3 -27.80 17.09 61.84
CA VAL A 3 -27.20 15.74 62.15
C VAL A 3 -28.11 14.63 61.59
N THR A 4 -27.78 13.68 60.70
CA THR A 4 -26.59 13.22 59.90
C THR A 4 -27.13 12.51 58.62
N GLY A 5 -26.39 11.93 57.65
CA GLY A 5 -24.96 11.70 57.40
C GLY A 5 -24.74 10.42 56.53
N CYS A 6 -23.57 10.25 55.89
CA CYS A 6 -23.17 9.12 55.00
C CYS A 6 -23.98 8.97 53.67
N SER A 7 -23.53 8.31 52.59
CA SER A 7 -22.25 7.87 52.01
C SER A 7 -22.60 6.81 50.95
N SER A 8 -22.09 6.89 49.72
CA SER A 8 -21.72 5.72 48.89
C SER A 8 -21.19 6.12 47.50
N ALA A 9 -20.36 5.24 46.91
CA ALA A 9 -19.54 5.53 45.74
C ALA A 9 -20.24 5.26 44.39
N GLY A 10 -20.06 6.16 43.43
CA GLY A 10 -20.54 6.02 42.05
C GLY A 10 -19.42 5.68 41.05
N ALA A 11 -19.14 4.39 40.85
CA ALA A 11 -18.16 3.93 39.86
C ALA A 11 -18.69 4.08 38.43
N ARG A 12 -18.15 5.03 37.64
CA ARG A 12 -18.51 5.21 36.23
C ARG A 12 -17.70 4.28 35.32
N ARG A 13 -18.35 3.26 34.75
CA ARG A 13 -17.79 2.46 33.63
C ARG A 13 -17.89 3.24 32.32
N ALA A 14 -16.81 3.30 31.55
CA ALA A 14 -16.80 3.85 30.19
C ALA A 14 -17.18 2.78 29.14
N PRO A 15 -17.88 3.14 28.05
CA PRO A 15 -18.25 2.19 27.00
C PRO A 15 -17.13 2.02 25.95
N CYS A 16 -16.60 0.80 25.84
CA CYS A 16 -15.76 0.40 24.71
C CYS A 16 -16.61 -0.23 23.60
N ARG A 17 -16.57 0.34 22.38
CA ARG A 17 -16.45 -0.36 21.07
C ARG A 17 -16.71 0.60 19.89
N ARG A 18 -15.71 0.76 19.01
CA ARG A 18 -15.92 1.09 17.59
C ARG A 18 -15.32 -0.03 16.76
N ALA A 19 -16.15 -0.76 16.02
CA ALA A 19 -15.67 -1.68 14.99
C ALA A 19 -15.10 -0.87 13.81
N ARG A 20 -14.03 -1.36 13.18
CA ARG A 20 -13.50 -0.80 11.94
C ARG A 20 -13.98 -1.65 10.76
N ASN A 21 -14.60 -1.03 9.78
CA ASN A 21 -14.82 -1.64 8.47
C ASN A 21 -13.54 -1.54 7.63
N GLN A 22 -13.22 -2.58 6.86
CA GLN A 22 -12.29 -2.53 5.73
C GLN A 22 -12.95 -3.22 4.51
N PRO A 23 -12.67 -2.77 3.28
CA PRO A 23 -13.39 -3.22 2.09
C PRO A 23 -12.81 -4.48 1.45
N LEU A 24 -13.71 -5.30 0.90
CA LEU A 24 -13.43 -6.51 0.12
C LEU A 24 -13.24 -6.14 -1.36
N ALA A 25 -12.04 -6.33 -1.92
CA ALA A 25 -11.78 -6.16 -3.36
C ALA A 25 -10.95 -7.29 -4.00
N ALA A 26 -10.36 -8.21 -3.21
CA ALA A 26 -9.29 -9.11 -3.67
C ALA A 26 -9.73 -10.54 -4.08
N VAL A 27 -11.03 -10.83 -4.26
CA VAL A 27 -11.54 -12.21 -4.47
C VAL A 27 -12.10 -12.45 -5.89
N LEU A 28 -12.28 -11.42 -6.70
CA LEU A 28 -13.00 -11.51 -7.98
C LEU A 28 -12.15 -11.82 -9.24
N ALA A 29 -10.82 -11.96 -9.12
CA ALA A 29 -9.92 -12.06 -10.27
C ALA A 29 -9.41 -13.49 -10.59
N ALA A 30 -9.76 -14.51 -9.80
CA ALA A 30 -9.08 -15.81 -9.82
C ALA A 30 -9.89 -16.99 -10.40
N VAL A 31 -11.09 -16.78 -10.95
CA VAL A 31 -12.04 -17.87 -11.28
C VAL A 31 -12.42 -17.95 -12.78
N THR A 32 -12.07 -16.98 -13.61
CA THR A 32 -12.53 -16.88 -15.02
C THR A 32 -11.48 -17.20 -16.09
N LEU A 33 -10.36 -17.84 -15.75
CA LEU A 33 -9.26 -18.12 -16.70
C LEU A 33 -8.85 -19.60 -16.83
N ALA A 34 -9.68 -20.54 -16.35
CA ALA A 34 -9.36 -21.97 -16.30
C ALA A 34 -10.05 -22.86 -17.36
N SER A 35 -10.77 -22.28 -18.34
CA SER A 35 -11.76 -23.03 -19.15
C SER A 35 -11.60 -22.92 -20.67
N SER A 36 -10.47 -22.43 -21.19
CA SER A 36 -10.35 -22.10 -22.63
C SER A 36 -9.00 -22.42 -23.30
N TRP A 37 -8.11 -23.18 -22.66
CA TRP A 37 -6.74 -23.42 -23.16
C TRP A 37 -6.47 -24.85 -23.68
N HIS A 38 -7.48 -25.54 -24.20
CA HIS A 38 -7.33 -26.89 -24.78
C HIS A 38 -7.94 -26.98 -26.19
N GLN A 39 -7.33 -26.26 -27.14
CA GLN A 39 -7.30 -26.64 -28.56
C GLN A 39 -6.22 -25.84 -29.32
N LEU A 40 -5.60 -26.51 -30.29
CA LEU A 40 -4.63 -26.03 -31.29
C LEU A 40 -3.11 -26.02 -30.93
N GLN A 41 -2.48 -27.09 -31.45
CA GLN A 41 -1.13 -27.21 -32.02
C GLN A 41 0.08 -27.65 -31.16
N PRO A 42 1.07 -28.35 -31.79
CA PRO A 42 2.01 -29.22 -31.08
C PRO A 42 3.50 -28.84 -31.26
N ALA A 43 4.36 -29.64 -30.64
CA ALA A 43 5.79 -29.79 -30.95
C ALA A 43 6.72 -28.59 -30.71
N PHE A 44 7.06 -28.33 -29.45
CA PHE A 44 8.47 -28.27 -29.00
C PHE A 44 8.55 -28.76 -27.55
N GLY A 45 9.61 -29.51 -27.21
CA GLY A 45 9.73 -30.20 -25.93
C GLY A 45 10.13 -29.27 -24.79
N ALA A 46 9.20 -29.03 -23.84
CA ALA A 46 9.48 -28.38 -22.56
C ALA A 46 8.93 -29.22 -21.41
N ILE A 47 9.76 -29.45 -20.39
CA ILE A 47 9.37 -30.19 -19.17
C ILE A 47 8.53 -29.24 -18.28
N PRO A 48 7.30 -29.63 -17.87
CA PRO A 48 6.45 -28.75 -17.06
C PRO A 48 6.85 -28.75 -15.58
N SER A 49 7.23 -27.58 -15.04
CA SER A 49 7.55 -27.38 -13.62
C SER A 49 6.52 -26.50 -12.90
N ALA A 50 5.25 -26.94 -12.93
CA ALA A 50 4.18 -26.30 -12.16
C ALA A 50 4.07 -26.89 -10.74
N LEU A 51 4.75 -26.26 -9.77
CA LEU A 51 4.51 -26.47 -8.34
C LEU A 51 4.26 -25.13 -7.62
N PRO A 52 3.36 -25.05 -6.63
CA PRO A 52 3.09 -23.80 -5.91
C PRO A 52 4.29 -23.37 -5.06
N ARG A 53 4.76 -22.13 -5.26
CA ARG A 53 5.87 -21.57 -4.48
C ARG A 53 5.43 -21.23 -3.05
N VAL A 54 5.98 -21.94 -2.07
CA VAL A 54 5.97 -21.58 -0.64
C VAL A 54 7.33 -20.98 -0.28
N CYS A 55 7.37 -20.06 0.69
CA CYS A 55 8.54 -19.26 1.08
C CYS A 55 9.88 -20.03 1.08
N ALA A 56 10.91 -19.44 0.46
CA ALA A 56 12.21 -20.07 0.23
C ALA A 56 12.91 -20.62 1.50
N ARG A 57 12.64 -20.03 2.67
CA ARG A 57 13.15 -20.51 3.97
C ARG A 57 12.55 -21.86 4.37
N THR A 58 11.28 -22.11 4.03
CA THR A 58 10.59 -23.38 4.32
C THR A 58 11.02 -24.49 3.35
N THR A 59 11.36 -24.15 2.11
CA THR A 59 11.80 -25.14 1.10
C THR A 59 13.17 -25.73 1.44
N LEU A 60 14.13 -24.90 1.88
CA LEU A 60 15.44 -25.37 2.37
C LEU A 60 15.31 -26.25 3.62
N ALA A 61 14.49 -25.84 4.60
CA ALA A 61 14.22 -26.64 5.80
C ALA A 61 13.52 -27.97 5.47
N ARG A 62 12.55 -27.96 4.53
CA ARG A 62 11.86 -29.19 4.08
C ARG A 62 12.77 -30.13 3.29
N TYR A 63 13.70 -29.62 2.49
CA TYR A 63 14.69 -30.45 1.79
C TYR A 63 15.65 -31.14 2.78
N SER A 64 16.09 -30.43 3.83
CA SER A 64 16.93 -31.04 4.88
C SER A 64 16.17 -32.03 5.76
N VAL A 65 14.86 -31.84 5.99
CA VAL A 65 14.05 -32.72 6.85
C VAL A 65 13.54 -33.95 6.10
N ALA A 66 13.13 -33.81 4.82
CA ALA A 66 12.70 -34.95 4.01
C ALA A 66 13.82 -35.99 3.86
N ARG A 67 15.06 -35.54 3.62
CA ARG A 67 16.23 -36.42 3.51
C ARG A 67 16.67 -37.05 4.83
N ALA A 68 16.20 -36.55 5.98
CA ALA A 68 16.44 -37.15 7.29
C ALA A 68 15.37 -38.20 7.67
N ALA A 69 14.24 -38.25 6.96
CA ALA A 69 13.19 -39.26 7.14
C ALA A 69 13.45 -40.53 6.30
N GLU A 70 14.17 -40.41 5.19
CA GLU A 70 14.52 -41.52 4.28
C GLU A 70 15.85 -42.21 4.68
N GLY A 71 15.84 -42.87 5.84
CA GLY A 71 16.52 -44.15 6.08
C GLY A 71 18.06 -44.27 6.06
N ASP A 72 18.82 -43.34 5.46
CA ASP A 72 20.26 -43.51 5.23
C ASP A 72 21.12 -42.43 5.93
N GLY A 73 21.97 -42.88 6.86
CA GLY A 73 23.20 -42.19 7.30
C GLY A 73 23.07 -40.75 7.83
N ALA A 74 22.90 -40.60 9.15
CA ALA A 74 23.01 -39.31 9.85
C ALA A 74 24.48 -38.78 9.92
N ALA A 75 25.06 -38.43 8.77
CA ALA A 75 26.38 -37.85 8.65
C ALA A 75 26.33 -36.30 8.67
N GLY A 76 26.80 -35.70 9.77
CA GLY A 76 27.38 -34.35 9.75
C GLY A 76 26.42 -33.15 9.73
N VAL A 77 25.68 -32.89 10.81
CA VAL A 77 25.18 -31.52 11.07
C VAL A 77 26.35 -30.67 11.60
N ILE A 78 27.05 -30.00 10.68
CA ILE A 78 28.23 -29.16 10.99
C ILE A 78 27.86 -28.02 11.93
N SER A 79 28.63 -27.82 13.00
CA SER A 79 28.36 -26.76 13.97
C SER A 79 28.64 -25.35 13.40
N TYR A 80 27.92 -24.33 13.90
CA TYR A 80 28.12 -22.94 13.44
C TYR A 80 29.55 -22.41 13.68
N LYS A 81 30.24 -22.90 14.72
CA LYS A 81 31.63 -22.55 15.01
C LYS A 81 32.60 -23.13 13.97
N GLU A 82 32.30 -24.33 13.48
CA GLU A 82 33.11 -25.07 12.52
C GLU A 82 32.96 -24.47 11.11
N LEU A 83 31.73 -24.12 10.72
CA LEU A 83 31.45 -23.28 9.53
C LEU A 83 32.19 -21.92 9.56
N ALA A 84 32.29 -21.29 10.73
CA ALA A 84 33.07 -20.05 10.88
C ALA A 84 34.58 -20.29 10.69
N ARG A 85 35.13 -21.39 11.23
CA ARG A 85 36.54 -21.79 11.04
C ARG A 85 36.87 -22.05 9.57
N ILE A 86 36.02 -22.81 8.88
CA ILE A 86 36.17 -23.14 7.45
C ILE A 86 36.13 -21.86 6.60
N SER A 87 35.19 -20.95 6.89
CA SER A 87 35.09 -19.65 6.22
C SER A 87 36.32 -18.77 6.44
N GLN A 88 36.96 -18.83 7.62
CA GLN A 88 38.18 -18.07 7.93
C GLN A 88 39.41 -18.53 7.15
N GLN A 89 39.48 -19.78 6.70
CA GLN A 89 40.61 -20.28 5.90
C GLN A 89 40.49 -19.89 4.42
N LEU A 90 39.28 -19.97 3.85
CA LEU A 90 39.05 -19.70 2.43
C LEU A 90 38.90 -18.20 2.11
N ALA A 91 38.29 -17.40 3.01
CA ALA A 91 38.01 -15.99 2.74
C ALA A 91 39.26 -15.10 2.49
N PRO A 92 40.43 -15.30 3.15
CA PRO A 92 41.64 -14.55 2.82
C PRO A 92 42.12 -14.80 1.39
N LEU A 93 42.06 -16.04 0.90
CA LEU A 93 42.47 -16.40 -0.46
C LEU A 93 41.53 -15.79 -1.51
N LEU A 94 40.21 -15.96 -1.32
CA LEU A 94 39.18 -15.36 -2.19
C LEU A 94 39.25 -13.82 -2.25
N LYS A 95 39.83 -13.17 -1.23
CA LYS A 95 40.02 -11.72 -1.18
C LYS A 95 41.37 -11.29 -1.78
N ALA A 96 42.40 -12.11 -1.64
CA ALA A 96 43.74 -11.82 -2.15
C ALA A 96 43.83 -11.97 -3.67
N ASP A 97 43.16 -12.99 -4.23
CA ASP A 97 43.21 -13.31 -5.65
C ASP A 97 41.79 -13.57 -6.23
N PRO A 98 41.31 -12.71 -7.15
CA PRO A 98 40.05 -12.91 -7.86
C PRO A 98 39.93 -14.25 -8.62
N VAL A 99 41.06 -14.81 -9.09
CA VAL A 99 41.10 -16.07 -9.85
C VAL A 99 40.70 -17.26 -8.98
N VAL A 100 41.14 -17.26 -7.72
CA VAL A 100 40.73 -18.26 -6.72
C VAL A 100 39.21 -18.24 -6.51
N GLY A 101 38.59 -17.07 -6.67
CA GLY A 101 37.13 -16.90 -6.70
C GLY A 101 36.44 -17.71 -7.80
N TYR A 102 36.94 -17.61 -9.04
CA TYR A 102 36.42 -18.41 -10.16
C TYR A 102 36.73 -19.90 -10.01
N GLN A 103 37.97 -20.25 -9.66
CA GLN A 103 38.39 -21.63 -9.44
C GLN A 103 37.52 -22.32 -8.37
N TRP A 104 37.23 -21.65 -7.26
CA TRP A 104 36.34 -22.16 -6.21
C TRP A 104 34.93 -22.42 -6.72
N ARG A 105 34.32 -21.47 -7.45
CA ARG A 105 32.96 -21.65 -7.98
C ARG A 105 32.87 -22.76 -9.03
N ARG A 106 33.88 -22.89 -9.89
CA ARG A 106 34.00 -23.98 -10.85
C ARG A 106 34.13 -25.34 -10.14
N PHE A 107 34.93 -25.41 -9.08
CA PHE A 107 35.06 -26.61 -8.25
C PHE A 107 33.75 -26.99 -7.55
N GLN A 108 33.02 -26.00 -6.97
CA GLN A 108 31.67 -26.22 -6.44
C GLN A 108 30.73 -26.80 -7.51
N HIS A 109 30.71 -26.22 -8.72
CA HIS A 109 29.89 -26.70 -9.82
C HIS A 109 30.26 -28.13 -10.25
N GLN A 110 31.55 -28.48 -10.32
CA GLN A 110 32.02 -29.84 -10.60
C GLN A 110 31.58 -30.86 -9.53
N LYS A 111 31.43 -30.42 -8.27
CA LYS A 111 30.89 -31.22 -7.16
C LYS A 111 29.36 -31.25 -7.10
N GLY A 112 28.66 -30.64 -8.06
CA GLY A 112 27.20 -30.50 -8.06
C GLY A 112 26.67 -29.53 -6.99
N LEU A 113 27.55 -28.76 -6.35
CA LEU A 113 27.20 -27.78 -5.32
C LEU A 113 26.83 -26.44 -5.97
N GLN A 114 25.68 -25.91 -5.57
CA GLN A 114 25.30 -24.53 -5.89
C GLN A 114 26.22 -23.56 -5.13
N PRO A 115 26.81 -22.52 -5.76
CA PRO A 115 27.51 -21.42 -5.09
C PRO A 115 26.84 -20.77 -3.86
N SER A 116 25.51 -20.86 -3.71
CA SER A 116 24.77 -20.42 -2.51
C SER A 116 24.68 -21.47 -1.40
N THR A 117 24.91 -22.75 -1.73
CA THR A 117 24.99 -23.85 -0.77
C THR A 117 26.35 -23.81 -0.07
N ARG A 118 26.32 -23.97 1.25
CA ARG A 118 27.55 -24.10 2.05
C ARG A 118 28.23 -25.42 1.70
N ALA A 119 29.46 -25.34 1.20
CA ALA A 119 30.33 -26.50 1.13
C ALA A 119 30.66 -27.01 2.54
N ASP A 120 30.79 -28.32 2.69
CA ASP A 120 31.28 -28.93 3.92
C ASP A 120 32.81 -28.76 4.09
N GLU A 121 33.33 -29.15 5.25
CA GLU A 121 34.76 -29.01 5.54
C GLU A 121 35.62 -29.85 4.58
N ALA A 122 35.20 -31.06 4.25
CA ALA A 122 35.93 -31.97 3.37
C ALA A 122 36.12 -31.35 1.98
N THR A 123 35.05 -30.77 1.41
CA THR A 123 35.06 -30.07 0.13
C THR A 123 36.00 -28.85 0.16
N VAL A 124 36.01 -28.07 1.25
CA VAL A 124 36.90 -26.91 1.36
C VAL A 124 38.36 -27.34 1.54
N GLN A 125 38.66 -28.36 2.35
CA GLN A 125 40.02 -28.88 2.49
C GLN A 125 40.52 -29.52 1.19
N GLU A 126 39.67 -30.23 0.44
CA GLU A 126 40.00 -30.77 -0.88
C GLU A 126 40.38 -29.65 -1.85
N PHE A 127 39.60 -28.56 -1.91
CA PHE A 127 39.94 -27.40 -2.74
C PHE A 127 41.25 -26.74 -2.30
N LEU A 128 41.47 -26.54 -1.00
CA LEU A 128 42.70 -25.94 -0.48
C LEU A 128 43.93 -26.83 -0.78
N ALA A 129 43.79 -28.15 -0.71
CA ALA A 129 44.82 -29.10 -1.10
C ALA A 129 45.13 -29.03 -2.60
N LEU A 130 44.11 -29.02 -3.47
CA LEU A 130 44.29 -28.89 -4.93
C LEU A 130 44.91 -27.53 -5.31
N HIS A 131 44.47 -26.44 -4.67
CA HIS A 131 45.00 -25.10 -4.91
C HIS A 131 46.47 -24.98 -4.48
N SER A 132 46.81 -25.42 -3.26
CA SER A 132 48.19 -25.38 -2.75
C SER A 132 49.16 -26.33 -3.46
N ALA A 133 48.66 -27.45 -4.00
CA ALA A 133 49.43 -28.33 -4.87
C ALA A 133 49.63 -27.80 -6.30
N GLY A 134 49.00 -26.68 -6.68
CA GLY A 134 49.01 -26.19 -8.07
C GLY A 134 48.27 -27.12 -9.05
N ALA A 135 47.37 -27.98 -8.55
CA ALA A 135 46.64 -28.98 -9.32
C ALA A 135 45.31 -28.45 -9.92
N LEU A 136 44.95 -27.20 -9.63
CA LEU A 136 43.85 -26.51 -10.29
C LEU A 136 44.33 -25.88 -11.60
N ASP A 137 43.49 -25.90 -12.63
CA ASP A 137 43.78 -25.29 -13.93
C ASP A 137 44.27 -23.85 -13.76
N GLN A 138 45.42 -23.55 -14.39
CA GLN A 138 45.90 -22.18 -14.52
C GLN A 138 44.94 -21.41 -15.43
N ILE A 139 44.36 -20.34 -14.89
CA ILE A 139 43.42 -19.48 -15.61
C ILE A 139 44.21 -18.30 -16.15
N GLU A 140 44.34 -18.23 -17.47
CA GLU A 140 44.76 -17.00 -18.14
C GLU A 140 43.71 -15.93 -17.88
N VAL A 141 44.09 -14.84 -17.22
CA VAL A 141 43.21 -13.70 -16.91
C VAL A 141 43.23 -12.67 -18.03
N ALA A 142 42.13 -11.92 -18.18
CA ALA A 142 42.04 -10.84 -19.15
C ALA A 142 43.20 -9.83 -18.98
N SER A 143 43.80 -9.40 -20.10
CA SER A 143 44.86 -8.39 -20.09
C SER A 143 44.34 -7.04 -19.58
N ALA A 144 45.24 -6.15 -19.19
CA ALA A 144 44.88 -4.79 -18.78
C ALA A 144 44.12 -4.01 -19.87
N GLU A 145 44.40 -4.30 -21.14
CA GLU A 145 43.74 -3.70 -22.31
C GLU A 145 42.30 -4.22 -22.45
N VAL A 146 42.09 -5.55 -22.37
CA VAL A 146 40.75 -6.17 -22.40
C VAL A 146 39.88 -5.69 -21.23
N LEU A 147 40.47 -5.53 -20.04
CA LEU A 147 39.77 -5.00 -18.88
C LEU A 147 39.46 -3.49 -19.02
N ALA A 148 40.30 -2.72 -19.70
CA ALA A 148 40.04 -1.30 -19.98
C ALA A 148 38.90 -1.12 -21.00
N ASP A 149 38.86 -1.94 -22.06
CA ASP A 149 37.74 -1.98 -23.01
C ASP A 149 36.43 -2.37 -22.30
N PHE A 150 36.47 -3.39 -21.44
CA PHE A 150 35.32 -3.76 -20.61
C PHE A 150 34.82 -2.64 -19.69
N ASP A 151 35.72 -1.96 -18.98
CA ASP A 151 35.37 -0.83 -18.11
C ASP A 151 34.82 0.36 -18.94
N GLN A 152 35.30 0.56 -20.18
CA GLN A 152 34.76 1.55 -21.12
C GLN A 152 33.35 1.18 -21.61
N VAL A 153 33.15 -0.05 -22.07
CA VAL A 153 31.87 -0.60 -22.52
C VAL A 153 30.81 -0.46 -21.42
N GLN A 154 31.11 -0.79 -20.15
CA GLN A 154 30.15 -0.60 -19.05
C GLN A 154 29.81 0.87 -18.76
N LYS A 155 30.75 1.79 -18.99
CA LYS A 155 30.58 3.22 -18.78
C LYS A 155 29.74 3.87 -19.88
N GLU A 156 29.95 3.47 -21.12
CA GLU A 156 29.23 4.00 -22.29
C GLU A 156 27.85 3.33 -22.45
N HIS A 157 27.75 2.04 -22.12
CA HIS A 157 26.54 1.24 -22.23
C HIS A 157 26.20 0.57 -20.90
N PRO A 158 25.40 1.22 -20.02
CA PRO A 158 25.01 0.65 -18.73
C PRO A 158 24.34 -0.74 -18.82
N ALA A 159 23.72 -1.08 -19.96
CA ALA A 159 23.13 -2.39 -20.22
C ALA A 159 24.18 -3.52 -20.28
N ALA A 160 25.43 -3.21 -20.66
CA ALA A 160 26.53 -4.17 -20.62
C ALA A 160 26.79 -4.72 -19.21
N THR A 161 26.46 -3.99 -18.15
CA THR A 161 26.53 -4.49 -16.77
C THR A 161 25.58 -5.67 -16.55
N TRP A 162 24.36 -5.61 -17.11
CA TRP A 162 23.38 -6.70 -17.02
C TRP A 162 23.77 -7.89 -17.90
N LEU A 163 24.13 -7.61 -19.16
CA LEU A 163 24.52 -8.62 -20.13
C LEU A 163 25.74 -9.40 -19.63
N TRP A 164 26.75 -8.70 -19.09
CA TRP A 164 27.89 -9.34 -18.43
C TRP A 164 27.48 -10.23 -17.26
N VAL A 165 26.60 -9.77 -16.37
CA VAL A 165 26.14 -10.58 -15.23
C VAL A 165 25.39 -11.84 -15.71
N SER A 166 24.68 -11.75 -16.82
CA SER A 166 23.98 -12.87 -17.46
C SER A 166 24.98 -13.90 -18.03
N VAL A 167 26.00 -13.44 -18.77
CA VAL A 167 27.09 -14.30 -19.29
C VAL A 167 27.91 -14.88 -18.14
N ALA A 168 28.28 -14.08 -17.15
CA ALA A 168 29.03 -14.53 -15.98
C ALA A 168 28.28 -15.58 -15.17
N ALA A 169 26.94 -15.50 -15.06
CA ALA A 169 26.12 -16.53 -14.42
C ALA A 169 26.15 -17.87 -15.18
N ARG A 170 26.12 -17.84 -16.52
CA ARG A 170 26.11 -19.02 -17.39
C ARG A 170 27.49 -19.67 -17.56
N GLU A 171 28.52 -18.85 -17.77
CA GLU A 171 29.84 -19.30 -18.26
C GLU A 171 30.96 -19.09 -17.24
N ALA A 172 30.88 -18.04 -16.41
CA ALA A 172 31.85 -17.78 -15.34
C ALA A 172 31.43 -18.31 -13.94
N PHE A 173 30.46 -19.23 -13.89
CA PHE A 173 29.90 -19.82 -12.66
C PHE A 173 29.35 -18.78 -11.64
N GLY A 174 28.90 -17.62 -12.13
CA GLY A 174 28.45 -16.47 -11.33
C GLY A 174 29.57 -15.53 -10.86
N THR A 175 30.79 -15.67 -11.38
CA THR A 175 31.92 -14.77 -11.06
C THR A 175 31.76 -13.44 -11.78
N VAL A 176 31.09 -12.48 -11.14
CA VAL A 176 30.77 -11.18 -11.76
C VAL A 176 31.95 -10.20 -11.88
N ASN A 177 33.10 -10.49 -11.25
CA ASN A 177 34.31 -9.67 -11.38
C ASN A 177 35.14 -10.16 -12.59
N PRO A 178 35.25 -9.39 -13.70
CA PRO A 178 35.97 -9.83 -14.90
C PRO A 178 37.45 -10.11 -14.62
N LYS A 179 38.05 -9.47 -13.61
CA LYS A 179 39.45 -9.68 -13.21
C LYS A 179 39.74 -11.08 -12.64
N GLY A 180 38.70 -11.81 -12.24
CA GLY A 180 38.81 -13.20 -11.79
C GLY A 180 38.37 -14.22 -12.84
N CYS A 181 37.88 -13.77 -14.00
CA CYS A 181 37.38 -14.65 -15.05
C CYS A 181 38.49 -15.03 -16.04
N PRO A 182 38.37 -16.20 -16.71
CA PRO A 182 39.21 -16.52 -17.87
C PRO A 182 39.14 -15.41 -18.92
N ALA A 183 40.31 -15.02 -19.46
CA ALA A 183 40.47 -14.00 -20.50
C ALA A 183 39.47 -14.20 -21.64
N LYS A 184 39.37 -15.45 -22.11
CA LYS A 184 38.48 -15.84 -23.19
C LYS A 184 37.01 -15.50 -22.92
N ILE A 185 36.49 -15.69 -21.70
CA ILE A 185 35.06 -15.38 -21.41
C ILE A 185 34.82 -13.86 -21.46
N VAL A 186 35.80 -13.06 -21.07
CA VAL A 186 35.71 -11.59 -21.16
C VAL A 186 35.83 -11.14 -22.63
N GLN A 187 36.73 -11.77 -23.40
CA GLN A 187 36.89 -11.50 -24.84
C GLN A 187 35.66 -11.92 -25.66
N ASP A 188 35.18 -13.16 -25.50
CA ASP A 188 33.97 -13.68 -26.16
C ASP A 188 32.75 -12.75 -25.86
N PHE A 189 32.65 -12.21 -24.63
CA PHE A 189 31.63 -11.21 -24.27
C PHE A 189 31.80 -9.88 -25.01
N LEU A 190 33.01 -9.33 -25.07
CA LEU A 190 33.29 -8.06 -25.75
C LEU A 190 33.12 -8.18 -27.26
N GLU A 191 33.60 -9.26 -27.87
CA GLU A 191 33.37 -9.56 -29.28
C GLU A 191 31.87 -9.66 -29.59
N ALA A 192 31.10 -10.38 -28.75
CA ALA A 192 29.65 -10.47 -28.91
C ALA A 192 28.93 -9.12 -28.75
N PHE A 193 29.38 -8.28 -27.81
CA PHE A 193 28.87 -6.94 -27.56
C PHE A 193 29.16 -5.98 -28.72
N HIS A 194 30.42 -5.86 -29.12
CA HIS A 194 30.87 -4.99 -30.22
C HIS A 194 30.29 -5.41 -31.58
N ALA A 195 30.03 -6.71 -31.78
CA ALA A 195 29.34 -7.22 -32.95
C ALA A 195 27.81 -6.94 -32.96
N GLY A 196 27.24 -6.39 -31.88
CA GLY A 196 25.81 -6.18 -31.73
C GLY A 196 24.99 -7.48 -31.69
N SER A 197 25.61 -8.60 -31.29
CA SER A 197 24.96 -9.91 -31.25
C SER A 197 24.25 -10.20 -29.91
N LEU A 198 24.46 -9.34 -28.91
CA LEU A 198 23.72 -9.33 -27.65
C LEU A 198 22.45 -8.47 -27.77
N GLU A 199 21.38 -8.90 -27.12
CA GLU A 199 20.08 -8.23 -27.13
C GLU A 199 20.16 -6.80 -26.56
N GLU A 200 19.57 -5.83 -27.27
CA GLU A 200 19.44 -4.46 -26.77
C GLU A 200 18.32 -4.39 -25.72
N LEU A 201 18.70 -4.11 -24.46
CA LEU A 201 17.78 -4.15 -23.32
C LEU A 201 17.40 -2.75 -22.86
N GLU A 202 16.10 -2.46 -22.83
CA GLU A 202 15.56 -1.27 -22.15
C GLU A 202 15.84 -1.40 -20.64
N LEU A 203 16.76 -0.60 -20.09
CA LEU A 203 17.01 -0.58 -18.65
C LEU A 203 15.92 0.18 -17.88
N ALA A 204 15.73 -0.22 -16.63
CA ALA A 204 14.80 0.41 -15.71
C ALA A 204 15.14 1.89 -15.49
N SER A 205 14.19 2.75 -15.85
CA SER A 205 14.29 4.20 -15.65
C SER A 205 14.51 4.57 -14.18
N ASP A 206 15.03 5.78 -13.93
CA ASP A 206 15.21 6.30 -12.56
C ASP A 206 13.93 6.24 -11.72
N GLY A 207 12.75 6.35 -12.35
CA GLY A 207 11.45 6.16 -11.69
C GLY A 207 11.27 4.72 -11.18
N LEU A 208 11.42 3.72 -12.05
CA LEU A 208 11.32 2.30 -11.67
C LEU A 208 12.38 1.94 -10.62
N ALA A 209 13.61 2.42 -10.78
CA ALA A 209 14.69 2.19 -9.82
C ALA A 209 14.40 2.86 -8.46
N ALA A 210 13.80 4.06 -8.44
CA ALA A 210 13.37 4.74 -7.23
C ALA A 210 12.19 4.03 -6.54
N GLU A 211 11.28 3.40 -7.28
CA GLU A 211 10.22 2.57 -6.71
C GLU A 211 10.77 1.31 -6.02
N VAL A 212 11.69 0.57 -6.66
CA VAL A 212 12.35 -0.58 -6.02
C VAL A 212 13.17 -0.14 -4.79
N LYS A 213 13.91 0.97 -4.86
CA LYS A 213 14.61 1.54 -3.70
C LYS A 213 13.65 1.98 -2.58
N SER A 214 12.43 2.39 -2.91
CA SER A 214 11.39 2.73 -1.94
C SER A 214 10.78 1.48 -1.30
N PHE A 215 10.58 0.42 -2.08
CA PHE A 215 10.17 -0.90 -1.60
C PHE A 215 11.21 -1.53 -0.66
N GLN A 216 12.49 -1.50 -1.02
CA GLN A 216 13.59 -1.95 -0.16
C GLN A 216 13.60 -1.20 1.19
N LYS A 217 13.42 0.14 1.17
CA LYS A 217 13.30 0.98 2.38
C LYS A 217 12.03 0.70 3.20
N ALA A 218 11.00 0.12 2.60
CA ALA A 218 9.77 -0.29 3.29
C ALA A 218 9.88 -1.63 4.03
N GLY A 219 11.00 -2.35 3.85
CA GLY A 219 11.25 -3.69 4.40
C GLY A 219 11.55 -4.74 3.33
N GLY A 220 11.21 -4.46 2.06
CA GLY A 220 11.27 -5.40 0.93
C GLY A 220 12.67 -5.82 0.44
N LYS A 221 13.70 -5.70 1.28
CA LYS A 221 15.09 -5.93 0.81
C LYS A 221 15.35 -7.41 0.53
N GLU A 222 14.77 -8.31 1.32
CA GLU A 222 14.98 -9.76 1.17
C GLU A 222 14.24 -10.31 -0.06
N GLU A 223 13.03 -9.81 -0.33
CA GLU A 223 12.20 -10.19 -1.48
C GLU A 223 12.85 -9.74 -2.80
N TRP A 224 13.43 -8.53 -2.84
CA TRP A 224 14.22 -8.07 -4.00
C TRP A 224 15.47 -8.95 -4.23
N GLN A 225 16.17 -9.32 -3.15
CA GLN A 225 17.32 -10.21 -3.25
C GLN A 225 16.92 -11.62 -3.72
N ALA A 226 15.81 -12.16 -3.22
CA ALA A 226 15.27 -13.45 -3.63
C ALA A 226 14.78 -13.44 -5.09
N PHE A 227 14.12 -12.37 -5.53
CA PHE A 227 13.77 -12.18 -6.93
C PHE A 227 15.02 -12.19 -7.81
N GLY A 228 16.05 -11.42 -7.45
CA GLY A 228 17.27 -11.37 -8.25
C GLY A 228 18.04 -12.70 -8.31
N GLN A 229 18.09 -13.44 -7.20
CA GLN A 229 18.61 -14.80 -7.17
C GLN A 229 17.78 -15.76 -8.04
N SER A 230 16.47 -15.55 -8.17
CA SER A 230 15.60 -16.41 -8.99
C SER A 230 15.73 -16.18 -10.51
N GLN A 231 16.20 -15.00 -10.94
CA GLN A 231 16.42 -14.69 -12.37
C GLN A 231 17.76 -15.22 -12.87
N PHE A 232 18.83 -15.08 -12.08
CA PHE A 232 20.19 -15.44 -12.50
C PHE A 232 20.70 -16.79 -11.99
N GLY A 233 20.13 -17.29 -10.89
CA GLY A 233 20.82 -18.26 -10.04
C GLY A 233 22.07 -17.66 -9.35
N TYR A 234 22.81 -18.53 -8.68
CA TYR A 234 24.23 -18.34 -8.33
C TYR A 234 24.70 -17.02 -7.69
N GLY A 235 24.02 -16.57 -6.65
CA GLY A 235 24.64 -15.69 -5.64
C GLY A 235 25.13 -14.34 -6.16
N VAL A 236 24.55 -13.84 -7.26
CA VAL A 236 24.80 -12.50 -7.80
C VAL A 236 24.42 -11.48 -6.72
N ALA A 237 25.35 -10.57 -6.41
CA ALA A 237 25.07 -9.47 -5.49
C ALA A 237 23.96 -8.59 -6.09
N PRO A 238 22.98 -8.11 -5.30
CA PRO A 238 21.87 -7.33 -5.84
C PRO A 238 22.39 -6.04 -6.49
N LEU A 239 22.40 -6.02 -7.82
CA LEU A 239 22.72 -4.83 -8.61
C LEU A 239 21.77 -3.69 -8.23
N ASP A 240 22.21 -2.45 -8.38
CA ASP A 240 21.32 -1.29 -8.30
C ASP A 240 20.16 -1.50 -9.31
N PRO A 241 18.88 -1.38 -8.89
CA PRO A 241 17.72 -1.57 -9.76
C PRO A 241 17.76 -0.83 -11.12
N LYS A 242 18.53 0.26 -11.24
CA LYS A 242 18.72 0.97 -12.52
C LYS A 242 19.48 0.18 -13.60
N PHE A 243 20.20 -0.88 -13.22
CA PHE A 243 20.93 -1.78 -14.13
C PHE A 243 20.14 -3.06 -14.45
N TRP A 244 18.85 -3.11 -14.11
CA TRP A 244 17.96 -4.22 -14.45
C TRP A 244 17.13 -3.87 -15.69
N PRO A 245 16.77 -4.83 -16.55
CA PRO A 245 15.77 -4.67 -17.59
C PRO A 245 14.45 -4.14 -17.04
N ALA A 246 13.87 -3.17 -17.74
CA ALA A 246 12.70 -2.42 -17.31
C ALA A 246 11.46 -3.31 -17.19
N ASP A 247 11.34 -4.33 -18.04
CA ASP A 247 10.30 -5.35 -18.02
C ASP A 247 10.39 -6.24 -16.76
N LEU A 248 11.59 -6.71 -16.38
CA LEU A 248 11.81 -7.50 -15.16
C LEU A 248 11.52 -6.66 -13.91
N VAL A 249 11.90 -5.38 -13.90
CA VAL A 249 11.57 -4.47 -12.78
C VAL A 249 10.07 -4.18 -12.72
N ARG A 250 9.41 -3.96 -13.85
CA ARG A 250 7.94 -3.81 -13.92
C ARG A 250 7.25 -5.08 -13.41
N GLY A 251 7.61 -6.26 -13.91
CA GLY A 251 7.05 -7.54 -13.46
C GLY A 251 7.24 -7.79 -11.97
N PHE A 252 8.40 -7.42 -11.40
CA PHE A 252 8.63 -7.46 -9.96
C PHE A 252 7.70 -6.51 -9.19
N LEU A 253 7.66 -5.23 -9.58
CA LEU A 253 6.80 -4.20 -8.96
C LEU A 253 5.31 -4.50 -9.12
N GLU A 254 4.95 -5.30 -10.13
CA GLU A 254 3.58 -5.72 -10.38
C GLU A 254 3.09 -6.85 -9.48
N THR A 255 3.98 -7.57 -8.79
CA THR A 255 3.60 -8.65 -7.85
C THR A 255 2.76 -8.13 -6.68
N THR A 256 1.82 -8.98 -6.24
CA THR A 256 0.85 -8.62 -5.20
C THR A 256 1.51 -8.28 -3.87
N GLU A 257 2.56 -9.00 -3.46
CA GLU A 257 3.29 -8.71 -2.22
C GLU A 257 3.99 -7.34 -2.28
N VAL A 258 4.64 -7.01 -3.41
CA VAL A 258 5.36 -5.75 -3.60
C VAL A 258 4.39 -4.55 -3.56
N LYS A 259 3.24 -4.67 -4.24
CA LYS A 259 2.17 -3.66 -4.20
C LYS A 259 1.67 -3.43 -2.77
N GLN A 260 1.38 -4.48 -2.00
CA GLN A 260 0.90 -4.36 -0.61
C GLN A 260 1.91 -3.68 0.32
N ILE A 261 3.21 -3.99 0.18
CA ILE A 261 4.29 -3.38 0.96
C ILE A 261 4.42 -1.88 0.59
N LEU A 262 4.39 -1.54 -0.70
CA LEU A 262 4.45 -0.15 -1.18
C LEU A 262 3.23 0.67 -0.73
N GLU A 263 2.01 0.14 -0.79
CA GLU A 263 0.81 0.81 -0.27
C GLU A 263 0.91 1.06 1.24
N THR A 264 1.34 0.05 2.01
CA THR A 264 1.57 0.17 3.45
C THR A 264 2.61 1.24 3.77
N ALA A 265 3.66 1.36 2.96
CA ALA A 265 4.68 2.41 3.08
C ALA A 265 4.11 3.80 2.77
N LYS A 266 3.31 3.96 1.71
CA LYS A 266 2.63 5.22 1.34
C LYS A 266 1.72 5.71 2.49
N VAL A 267 1.01 4.81 3.18
CA VAL A 267 0.21 5.15 4.39
C VAL A 267 1.09 5.61 5.58
N LYS A 268 2.26 4.99 5.79
CA LYS A 268 3.22 5.41 6.84
C LYS A 268 3.88 6.77 6.52
N GLN A 269 4.16 7.05 5.26
CA GLN A 269 4.71 8.35 4.84
C GLN A 269 3.70 9.49 5.01
N THR A 270 2.45 9.31 4.55
CA THR A 270 1.41 10.35 4.67
C THR A 270 1.07 10.69 6.13
N THR A 271 1.13 9.74 7.05
CA THR A 271 0.97 10.01 8.49
C THR A 271 2.16 10.76 9.10
N THR A 272 3.38 10.53 8.61
CA THR A 272 4.60 11.23 9.04
C THR A 272 4.62 12.68 8.53
N VAL A 273 4.23 12.92 7.27
CA VAL A 273 4.09 14.28 6.71
C VAL A 273 3.06 15.08 7.52
N LYS A 274 1.89 14.50 7.84
CA LYS A 274 0.87 15.14 8.68
C LYS A 274 1.41 15.65 10.03
N LYS A 275 2.33 14.92 10.68
CA LYS A 275 2.98 15.37 11.94
C LYS A 275 3.89 16.58 11.72
N LYS A 276 4.72 16.60 10.67
CA LYS A 276 5.57 17.76 10.35
C LYS A 276 4.73 18.99 9.99
N THR A 277 3.69 18.82 9.17
CA THR A 277 2.76 19.91 8.81
C THR A 277 1.99 20.42 10.03
N ALA A 278 1.63 19.57 10.99
CA ALA A 278 0.98 20.01 12.23
C ALA A 278 1.89 20.92 13.07
N LYS A 279 3.18 20.60 13.22
CA LYS A 279 4.14 21.45 13.95
C LYS A 279 4.29 22.83 13.27
N VAL A 280 4.48 22.87 11.96
CA VAL A 280 4.60 24.13 11.19
C VAL A 280 3.32 24.96 11.28
N LYS A 281 2.14 24.32 11.24
CA LYS A 281 0.85 25.01 11.45
C LYS A 281 0.72 25.58 12.87
N GLN A 282 1.20 24.87 13.89
CA GLN A 282 1.16 25.34 15.28
C GLN A 282 2.10 26.52 15.51
N GLU A 283 3.33 26.47 14.97
CA GLU A 283 4.29 27.57 15.02
C GLU A 283 3.75 28.81 14.29
N LYS A 284 3.19 28.65 13.07
CA LYS A 284 2.53 29.75 12.34
C LYS A 284 1.35 30.33 13.13
N ALA A 285 0.45 29.49 13.65
CA ALA A 285 -0.72 29.94 14.41
C ALA A 285 -0.36 30.74 15.67
N LYS A 286 0.81 30.49 16.28
CA LYS A 286 1.33 31.24 17.43
C LYS A 286 1.83 32.64 17.04
N VAL A 287 2.38 32.80 15.84
CA VAL A 287 2.77 34.10 15.28
C VAL A 287 1.54 34.87 14.82
N ASP A 288 0.70 34.23 14.02
CA ASP A 288 -0.54 34.83 13.49
C ASP A 288 -1.45 35.34 14.62
N SER A 289 -1.56 34.63 15.76
CA SER A 289 -2.41 35.04 16.88
C SER A 289 -1.95 36.30 17.61
N LYS A 290 -0.66 36.67 17.50
CA LYS A 290 -0.10 37.89 18.07
C LYS A 290 -0.21 39.08 17.14
N LEU A 291 -0.01 38.87 15.84
CA LEU A 291 -0.06 39.93 14.83
C LEU A 291 -1.48 40.27 14.38
N THR A 292 -2.39 39.28 14.30
CA THR A 292 -3.78 39.50 13.82
C THR A 292 -4.57 40.56 14.61
N PRO A 293 -4.49 40.66 15.95
CA PRO A 293 -5.15 41.73 16.69
C PRO A 293 -4.63 43.12 16.29
N VAL A 294 -3.32 43.26 16.07
CA VAL A 294 -2.70 44.54 15.67
C VAL A 294 -3.13 44.93 14.27
N PHE A 295 -3.04 44.03 13.29
CA PHE A 295 -3.48 44.28 11.90
C PHE A 295 -4.99 44.56 11.76
N LYS A 296 -5.79 44.21 12.78
CA LYS A 296 -7.23 44.55 12.83
C LYS A 296 -7.50 45.90 13.49
N ALA A 297 -6.69 46.28 14.48
CA ALA A 297 -6.80 47.58 15.14
C ALA A 297 -6.23 48.72 14.27
N ASP A 298 -5.13 48.41 13.57
CA ASP A 298 -4.43 49.32 12.66
C ASP A 298 -4.23 48.62 11.30
N PRO A 299 -4.98 49.02 10.25
CA PRO A 299 -4.81 48.49 8.89
C PRO A 299 -3.42 48.71 8.29
N VAL A 300 -2.67 49.71 8.78
CA VAL A 300 -1.37 50.16 8.26
C VAL A 300 -0.22 49.32 8.82
N ALA A 301 -0.41 48.76 10.02
CA ALA A 301 0.54 47.88 10.68
C ALA A 301 0.98 46.70 9.80
N PHE A 302 0.14 46.23 8.88
CA PHE A 302 0.51 45.15 7.94
C PHE A 302 1.53 45.62 6.89
N TYR A 303 1.39 46.83 6.33
CA TYR A 303 2.40 47.41 5.44
C TYR A 303 3.71 47.70 6.21
N GLN A 304 3.62 48.26 7.42
CA GLN A 304 4.78 48.50 8.26
C GLN A 304 5.53 47.19 8.61
N TRP A 305 4.80 46.11 8.89
CA TRP A 305 5.38 44.78 9.10
C TRP A 305 6.10 44.26 7.85
N SER A 306 5.50 44.40 6.67
CA SER A 306 6.12 44.02 5.40
C SER A 306 7.40 44.82 5.11
N LYS A 307 7.39 46.13 5.35
CA LYS A 307 8.57 47.01 5.24
C LYS A 307 9.66 46.62 6.24
N PHE A 308 9.29 46.33 7.49
CA PHE A 308 10.20 45.90 8.55
C PHE A 308 10.86 44.55 8.23
N LEU A 309 10.11 43.56 7.72
CA LEU A 309 10.68 42.29 7.26
C LEU A 309 11.72 42.48 6.16
N LEU A 310 11.42 43.34 5.17
CA LEU A 310 12.36 43.64 4.08
C LEU A 310 13.64 44.31 4.60
N GLN A 311 13.52 45.26 5.55
CA GLN A 311 14.68 45.88 6.22
C GLN A 311 15.53 44.86 7.01
N LYS A 312 14.94 43.76 7.48
CA LYS A 312 15.63 42.64 8.14
C LYS A 312 16.17 41.59 7.15
N GLY A 313 16.06 41.82 5.83
CA GLY A 313 16.48 40.86 4.80
C GLY A 313 15.58 39.64 4.67
N LEU A 314 14.31 39.76 5.07
CA LEU A 314 13.31 38.69 5.00
C LEU A 314 12.22 39.05 3.97
N GLU A 315 11.71 38.04 3.27
CA GLU A 315 10.56 38.24 2.39
C GLU A 315 9.30 38.64 3.21
N PRO A 316 8.49 39.60 2.75
CA PRO A 316 7.20 39.93 3.39
C PRO A 316 6.25 38.73 3.52
N SER A 317 6.36 37.74 2.62
CA SER A 317 5.64 36.46 2.63
C SER A 317 6.17 35.43 3.61
N ALA A 318 7.23 35.72 4.38
CA ALA A 318 7.85 34.80 5.32
C ALA A 318 6.95 34.49 6.53
N ALA A 319 6.01 33.56 6.33
CA ALA A 319 5.12 33.00 7.36
C ALA A 319 5.85 32.15 8.45
N ARG A 320 7.15 32.40 8.63
CA ARG A 320 8.09 31.79 9.58
C ARG A 320 9.06 32.84 10.16
N ALA A 321 8.66 34.11 10.21
CA ALA A 321 9.35 35.10 11.04
C ALA A 321 9.49 34.51 12.46
N LYS A 322 10.71 34.54 13.00
CA LYS A 322 10.96 33.98 14.33
C LYS A 322 10.21 34.81 15.39
N GLU A 323 9.89 34.20 16.52
CA GLU A 323 9.16 34.86 17.61
C GLU A 323 9.86 36.15 18.06
N GLU A 324 11.19 36.18 18.08
CA GLU A 324 11.98 37.35 18.45
C GLU A 324 11.76 38.54 17.50
N ILE A 325 11.64 38.28 16.20
CA ILE A 325 11.38 39.29 15.16
C ILE A 325 9.95 39.85 15.26
N VAL A 326 9.00 38.98 15.63
CA VAL A 326 7.61 39.38 15.90
C VAL A 326 7.53 40.25 17.16
N GLN A 327 8.25 39.90 18.24
CA GLN A 327 8.32 40.73 19.44
C GLN A 327 9.01 42.08 19.17
N GLU A 328 10.09 42.10 18.38
CA GLU A 328 10.79 43.32 17.99
C GLU A 328 9.86 44.29 17.24
N PHE A 329 9.14 43.81 16.23
CA PHE A 329 8.14 44.61 15.51
C PHE A 329 7.04 45.14 16.43
N LEU A 330 6.47 44.29 17.29
CA LEU A 330 5.40 44.69 18.22
C LEU A 330 5.88 45.76 19.22
N ALA A 331 7.13 45.68 19.68
CA ALA A 331 7.74 46.70 20.51
C ALA A 331 7.93 48.03 19.75
N MET A 332 8.40 48.00 18.50
CA MET A 332 8.55 49.22 17.69
C MET A 332 7.20 49.86 17.32
N HIS A 333 6.20 49.06 16.96
CA HIS A 333 4.84 49.52 16.63
C HIS A 333 4.18 50.17 17.85
N SER A 334 4.18 49.52 19.00
CA SER A 334 3.60 50.07 20.23
C SER A 334 4.37 51.26 20.81
N ALA A 335 5.68 51.38 20.54
CA ALA A 335 6.47 52.56 20.89
C ALA A 335 6.32 53.73 19.89
N GLY A 336 5.63 53.53 18.76
CA GLY A 336 5.50 54.53 17.70
C GLY A 336 6.83 54.87 17.01
N THR A 337 7.81 53.95 17.02
CA THR A 337 9.15 54.16 16.43
C THR A 337 9.28 53.65 14.99
N LEU A 338 8.22 53.04 14.45
CA LEU A 338 8.11 52.75 13.02
C LEU A 338 7.74 54.04 12.27
N ASP A 339 8.23 54.16 11.03
CA ASP A 339 7.93 55.34 10.19
C ASP A 339 6.41 55.60 10.14
N PRO A 340 5.95 56.83 10.44
CA PRO A 340 4.54 57.17 10.29
C PRO A 340 4.15 57.09 8.82
N ILE A 341 2.97 56.54 8.56
CA ILE A 341 2.43 56.38 7.21
C ILE A 341 1.12 57.13 7.13
N GLU A 342 1.08 58.13 6.27
CA GLU A 342 -0.15 58.80 5.87
C GLU A 342 -0.95 57.85 4.97
N VAL A 343 -2.16 57.51 5.38
CA VAL A 343 -3.08 56.64 4.63
C VAL A 343 -3.90 57.44 3.62
N ALA A 344 -4.33 56.78 2.54
CA ALA A 344 -5.24 57.39 1.58
C ALA A 344 -6.48 57.99 2.27
N SER A 345 -6.79 59.26 1.98
CA SER A 345 -7.97 59.94 2.52
C SER A 345 -9.27 59.23 2.09
N ALA A 346 -10.38 59.58 2.75
CA ALA A 346 -11.70 59.05 2.36
C ALA A 346 -12.05 59.39 0.90
N GLU A 347 -11.62 60.55 0.41
CA GLU A 347 -11.83 61.03 -0.96
C GLU A 347 -10.98 60.23 -1.96
N VAL A 348 -9.67 60.06 -1.69
CA VAL A 348 -8.77 59.24 -2.52
C VAL A 348 -9.25 57.78 -2.56
N SER A 349 -9.73 57.25 -1.44
CA SER A 349 -10.33 55.91 -1.38
C SER A 349 -11.61 55.80 -2.22
N ALA A 350 -12.47 56.82 -2.22
CA ALA A 350 -13.70 56.83 -2.99
C ALA A 350 -13.44 56.95 -4.51
N ASP A 351 -12.47 57.77 -4.90
CA ASP A 351 -11.97 57.88 -6.27
C ASP A 351 -11.40 56.55 -6.79
N PHE A 352 -10.68 55.83 -5.94
CA PHE A 352 -10.18 54.49 -6.22
C PHE A 352 -11.29 53.45 -6.38
N ASP A 353 -12.25 53.40 -5.44
CA ASP A 353 -13.41 52.52 -5.53
C ASP A 353 -14.27 52.82 -6.77
N LYS A 354 -14.31 54.09 -7.21
CA LYS A 354 -14.98 54.51 -8.44
C LYS A 354 -14.24 53.99 -9.67
N ALA A 355 -12.92 54.20 -9.76
CA ALA A 355 -12.10 53.71 -10.88
C ALA A 355 -12.23 52.19 -11.08
N GLN A 356 -12.22 51.39 -10.00
CA GLN A 356 -12.40 49.93 -10.08
C GLN A 356 -13.81 49.50 -10.54
N LYS A 357 -14.85 50.29 -10.27
CA LYS A 357 -16.24 50.00 -10.68
C LYS A 357 -16.50 50.39 -12.14
N GLU A 358 -16.00 51.55 -12.55
CA GLU A 358 -16.15 52.05 -13.93
C GLU A 358 -15.28 51.26 -14.91
N HIS A 359 -14.11 50.80 -14.47
CA HIS A 359 -13.16 50.08 -15.29
C HIS A 359 -12.61 48.83 -14.57
N PRO A 360 -13.14 47.62 -14.87
CA PRO A 360 -12.65 46.38 -14.28
C PRO A 360 -11.13 46.14 -14.46
N ALA A 361 -10.53 46.66 -15.54
CA ALA A 361 -9.07 46.61 -15.77
C ALA A 361 -8.26 47.41 -14.72
N ALA A 362 -8.82 48.48 -14.14
CA ALA A 362 -8.16 49.23 -13.07
C ALA A 362 -7.90 48.35 -11.84
N ARG A 363 -8.79 47.40 -11.54
CA ARG A 363 -8.57 46.41 -10.47
C ARG A 363 -7.37 45.53 -10.76
N TRP A 364 -7.17 45.10 -12.00
CA TRP A 364 -6.02 44.29 -12.41
C TRP A 364 -4.70 45.08 -12.32
N LEU A 365 -4.68 46.28 -12.93
CA LEU A 365 -3.53 47.17 -12.91
C LEU A 365 -3.12 47.51 -11.46
N TRP A 366 -4.10 47.69 -10.59
CA TRP A 366 -3.86 47.84 -9.15
C TRP A 366 -3.20 46.62 -8.50
N VAL A 367 -3.60 45.38 -8.84
CA VAL A 367 -2.92 44.18 -8.29
C VAL A 367 -1.42 44.19 -8.67
N SER A 368 -1.09 44.62 -9.89
CA SER A 368 0.31 44.75 -10.33
C SER A 368 1.08 45.81 -9.55
N VAL A 369 0.54 47.04 -9.43
CA VAL A 369 1.16 48.13 -8.65
C VAL A 369 1.28 47.75 -7.18
N ALA A 370 0.22 47.20 -6.58
CA ALA A 370 0.24 46.77 -5.19
C ALA A 370 1.27 45.66 -4.96
N ALA A 371 1.43 44.70 -5.86
CA ALA A 371 2.47 43.67 -5.75
C ALA A 371 3.88 44.25 -5.77
N ARG A 372 4.14 45.28 -6.60
CA ARG A 372 5.45 45.94 -6.74
C ARG A 372 5.79 46.89 -5.59
N GLU A 373 4.84 47.73 -5.18
CA GLU A 373 5.09 48.90 -4.32
C GLU A 373 4.40 48.79 -2.96
N ALA A 374 3.27 48.08 -2.88
CA ALA A 374 2.47 47.96 -1.67
C ALA A 374 2.61 46.60 -0.95
N PHE A 375 3.66 45.83 -1.26
CA PHE A 375 3.86 44.45 -0.76
C PHE A 375 2.62 43.55 -0.93
N GLY A 376 1.91 43.70 -2.05
CA GLY A 376 0.67 42.98 -2.39
C GLY A 376 -0.56 43.34 -1.58
N ILE A 377 -0.52 44.43 -0.79
CA ILE A 377 -1.65 44.87 0.03
C ILE A 377 -2.66 45.58 -0.86
N LEU A 378 -3.74 44.86 -1.21
CA LEU A 378 -4.74 45.35 -2.17
C LEU A 378 -5.70 46.41 -1.61
N ASN A 379 -5.78 46.60 -0.29
CA ASN A 379 -6.67 47.58 0.33
C ASN A 379 -5.99 48.96 0.39
N PRO A 380 -6.49 49.99 -0.33
CA PRO A 380 -5.86 51.32 -0.36
C PRO A 380 -5.80 52.00 1.03
N LYS A 381 -6.64 51.58 1.99
CA LYS A 381 -6.67 52.12 3.35
C LYS A 381 -5.59 51.56 4.29
N GLY A 382 -4.85 50.54 3.86
CA GLY A 382 -3.79 49.89 4.66
C GLY A 382 -2.37 50.22 4.21
N ILE A 383 -2.21 51.21 3.32
CA ILE A 383 -0.96 51.51 2.61
C ILE A 383 -0.77 53.04 2.49
N PRO A 384 0.44 53.52 2.14
CA PRO A 384 0.70 54.95 1.94
C PRO A 384 -0.22 55.60 0.89
N ALA A 385 -0.74 56.79 1.22
CA ALA A 385 -1.59 57.61 0.35
C ALA A 385 -0.97 57.84 -1.03
N GLN A 386 0.33 58.13 -1.05
CA GLN A 386 1.10 58.43 -2.26
C GLN A 386 0.97 57.30 -3.30
N ILE A 387 1.09 56.04 -2.92
CA ILE A 387 1.00 54.90 -3.86
C ILE A 387 -0.39 54.82 -4.52
N VAL A 388 -1.45 55.16 -3.76
CA VAL A 388 -2.82 55.18 -4.31
C VAL A 388 -3.02 56.39 -5.22
N GLN A 389 -2.45 57.55 -4.88
CA GLN A 389 -2.49 58.77 -5.69
C GLN A 389 -1.71 58.60 -7.00
N ASP A 390 -0.47 58.11 -6.94
CA ASP A 390 0.40 57.83 -8.09
C ASP A 390 -0.27 56.85 -9.06
N PHE A 391 -0.92 55.81 -8.52
CA PHE A 391 -1.73 54.88 -9.31
C PHE A 391 -2.91 55.60 -9.99
N LEU A 392 -3.69 56.41 -9.26
CA LEU A 392 -4.84 57.12 -9.81
C LEU A 392 -4.47 58.16 -10.86
N GLU A 393 -3.36 58.88 -10.65
CA GLU A 393 -2.82 59.85 -11.61
C GLU A 393 -2.35 59.12 -12.88
N SER A 394 -1.50 58.10 -12.74
CA SER A 394 -1.04 57.26 -13.86
C SER A 394 -2.19 56.59 -14.62
N TYR A 395 -3.25 56.22 -13.89
CA TYR A 395 -4.45 55.61 -14.47
C TYR A 395 -5.27 56.62 -15.28
N ARG A 396 -5.51 57.81 -14.74
CA ARG A 396 -6.22 58.91 -15.42
C ARG A 396 -5.44 59.46 -16.61
N ALA A 397 -4.11 59.47 -16.53
CA ALA A 397 -3.22 59.85 -17.62
C ALA A 397 -3.15 58.82 -18.75
N GLY A 398 -3.72 57.61 -18.57
CA GLY A 398 -3.61 56.52 -19.55
C GLY A 398 -2.20 55.94 -19.66
N SER A 399 -1.38 56.08 -18.61
CA SER A 399 0.02 55.62 -18.60
C SER A 399 0.18 54.10 -18.47
N PHE A 400 -0.90 53.37 -18.19
CA PHE A 400 -0.93 51.92 -18.21
C PHE A 400 -1.34 51.39 -19.59
N GLU A 401 -0.71 50.30 -20.01
CA GLU A 401 -1.11 49.54 -21.19
C GLU A 401 -2.58 49.08 -21.08
N GLN A 402 -3.31 49.12 -22.20
CA GLN A 402 -4.70 48.68 -22.23
C GLN A 402 -4.76 47.15 -22.14
N VAL A 403 -5.24 46.65 -21.00
CA VAL A 403 -5.38 45.22 -20.73
C VAL A 403 -6.77 44.75 -21.15
N GLU A 404 -6.83 43.88 -22.17
CA GLU A 404 -8.04 43.09 -22.45
C GLU A 404 -8.21 42.04 -21.35
N LEU A 405 -9.35 42.06 -20.65
CA LEU A 405 -9.69 41.04 -19.64
C LEU A 405 -10.27 39.78 -20.30
N ALA A 406 -10.10 38.65 -19.63
CA ALA A 406 -10.58 37.36 -20.10
C ALA A 406 -12.11 37.36 -20.32
N SER A 407 -12.51 36.91 -21.51
CA SER A 407 -13.91 36.73 -21.88
C SER A 407 -14.63 35.71 -20.97
N ASP A 408 -15.96 35.76 -20.99
CA ASP A 408 -16.82 34.79 -20.30
C ASP A 408 -16.50 33.33 -20.68
N GLU A 409 -16.07 33.10 -21.92
CA GLU A 409 -15.68 31.79 -22.44
C GLU A 409 -14.37 31.30 -21.80
N LEU A 410 -13.30 32.12 -21.85
CA LEU A 410 -12.01 31.80 -21.22
C LEU A 410 -12.18 31.57 -19.70
N ALA A 411 -13.02 32.38 -19.04
CA ALA A 411 -13.31 32.22 -17.64
C ALA A 411 -14.13 30.95 -17.32
N ALA A 412 -15.02 30.54 -18.23
CA ALA A 412 -15.76 29.28 -18.12
C ALA A 412 -14.85 28.05 -18.31
N GLU A 413 -13.82 28.13 -19.18
CA GLU A 413 -12.82 27.08 -19.34
C GLU A 413 -11.97 26.91 -18.07
N VAL A 414 -11.39 28.00 -17.54
CA VAL A 414 -10.65 27.94 -16.27
C VAL A 414 -11.56 27.46 -15.13
N SER A 415 -12.82 27.90 -15.08
CA SER A 415 -13.80 27.40 -14.10
C SER A 415 -14.07 25.90 -14.22
N SER A 416 -14.06 25.37 -15.44
CA SER A 416 -14.22 23.93 -15.72
C SER A 416 -12.98 23.14 -15.29
N PHE A 417 -11.79 23.65 -15.58
CA PHE A 417 -10.53 23.13 -15.07
C PHE A 417 -10.46 23.13 -13.53
N GLN A 418 -10.90 24.22 -12.88
CA GLN A 418 -10.97 24.31 -11.42
C GLN A 418 -11.91 23.24 -10.83
N LYS A 419 -13.07 22.99 -11.47
CA LYS A 419 -14.03 21.93 -11.09
C LYS A 419 -13.45 20.53 -11.28
N ALA A 420 -12.60 20.32 -12.27
CA ALA A 420 -11.85 19.07 -12.50
C ALA A 420 -10.67 18.85 -11.52
N GLY A 421 -10.65 19.56 -10.38
CA GLY A 421 -9.57 19.47 -9.38
C GLY A 421 -8.39 20.41 -9.65
N GLY A 422 -8.36 21.13 -10.76
CA GLY A 422 -7.29 22.05 -11.15
C GLY A 422 -7.15 23.30 -10.27
N LYS A 423 -8.05 23.55 -9.31
CA LYS A 423 -8.09 24.80 -8.52
C LYS A 423 -6.75 25.17 -7.86
N ALA A 424 -6.02 24.19 -7.34
CA ALA A 424 -4.72 24.43 -6.72
C ALA A 424 -3.64 24.85 -7.73
N LYS A 425 -3.71 24.34 -8.97
CA LYS A 425 -2.78 24.70 -10.07
C LYS A 425 -3.07 26.08 -10.62
N TRP A 426 -4.36 26.44 -10.80
CA TRP A 426 -4.75 27.81 -11.13
C TRP A 426 -4.25 28.79 -10.07
N GLN A 427 -4.44 28.49 -8.79
CA GLN A 427 -3.92 29.33 -7.71
C GLN A 427 -2.37 29.39 -7.68
N ALA A 428 -1.68 28.29 -8.01
CA ALA A 428 -0.22 28.29 -8.10
C ALA A 428 0.30 29.14 -9.27
N PHE A 429 -0.33 29.06 -10.45
CA PHE A 429 -0.04 29.94 -11.60
C PHE A 429 -0.33 31.40 -11.26
N ALA A 430 -1.48 31.67 -10.67
CA ALA A 430 -1.86 33.02 -10.24
C ALA A 430 -0.80 33.62 -9.29
N ASN A 431 -0.33 32.83 -8.32
CA ASN A 431 0.74 33.22 -7.41
C ASN A 431 2.12 33.27 -8.09
N SER A 432 2.40 32.53 -9.18
CA SER A 432 3.69 32.63 -9.86
C SER A 432 3.82 33.91 -10.68
N GLN A 433 2.70 34.50 -11.14
CA GLN A 433 2.71 35.78 -11.85
C GLN A 433 2.82 37.00 -10.92
N PHE A 434 2.32 36.92 -9.67
CA PHE A 434 2.24 38.06 -8.72
C PHE A 434 2.91 37.83 -7.36
N GLY A 435 3.70 36.77 -7.23
CA GLY A 435 4.25 36.33 -5.95
C GLY A 435 3.18 35.72 -5.02
N TYR A 436 3.54 35.52 -3.75
CA TYR A 436 2.73 34.84 -2.73
C TYR A 436 1.40 35.55 -2.32
N MET A 437 0.91 36.49 -3.12
CA MET A 437 -0.18 37.40 -2.80
C MET A 437 -1.55 36.89 -3.28
N VAL A 438 -2.62 37.43 -2.70
CA VAL A 438 -4.00 37.00 -2.99
C VAL A 438 -4.47 37.59 -4.31
N ALA A 439 -3.93 37.08 -5.42
CA ALA A 439 -4.43 37.41 -6.74
C ALA A 439 -5.91 36.95 -6.87
N PRO A 440 -6.74 37.65 -7.66
CA PRO A 440 -8.17 37.34 -7.75
C PRO A 440 -8.40 35.89 -8.19
N LEU A 441 -9.17 35.10 -7.44
CA LEU A 441 -9.46 33.71 -7.85
C LEU A 441 -10.46 33.60 -9.00
N ASP A 442 -11.14 34.71 -9.34
CA ASP A 442 -12.07 34.84 -10.46
C ASP A 442 -11.31 35.08 -11.78
N PRO A 443 -11.32 34.13 -12.73
CA PRO A 443 -10.60 34.26 -14.00
C PRO A 443 -11.05 35.46 -14.85
N LYS A 444 -12.29 35.96 -14.72
CA LYS A 444 -12.79 37.13 -15.47
C LYS A 444 -12.01 38.42 -15.18
N SER A 445 -11.31 38.48 -14.05
CA SER A 445 -10.54 39.65 -13.62
C SER A 445 -9.06 39.60 -14.00
N TRP A 446 -8.67 38.68 -14.88
CA TRP A 446 -7.32 38.49 -15.41
C TRP A 446 -7.22 38.94 -16.87
N PRO A 447 -6.01 39.28 -17.37
CA PRO A 447 -5.77 39.50 -18.79
C PRO A 447 -6.10 38.25 -19.61
N ALA A 448 -6.73 38.45 -20.76
CA ALA A 448 -7.07 37.38 -21.69
C ALA A 448 -5.84 36.54 -22.07
N ASP A 449 -4.70 37.20 -22.32
CA ASP A 449 -3.46 36.52 -22.73
C ASP A 449 -2.83 35.66 -21.62
N LEU A 450 -2.89 36.09 -20.36
CA LEU A 450 -2.41 35.26 -19.23
C LEU A 450 -3.32 34.06 -19.00
N VAL A 451 -4.64 34.22 -19.16
CA VAL A 451 -5.60 33.11 -19.08
C VAL A 451 -5.40 32.14 -20.25
N ARG A 452 -5.19 32.65 -21.47
CA ARG A 452 -4.91 31.83 -22.66
C ARG A 452 -3.60 31.06 -22.49
N GLY A 453 -2.52 31.73 -22.10
CA GLY A 453 -1.23 31.09 -21.83
C GLY A 453 -1.29 30.00 -20.74
N PHE A 454 -2.12 30.20 -19.71
CA PHE A 454 -2.40 29.15 -18.71
C PHE A 454 -3.12 27.93 -19.31
N LEU A 455 -4.22 28.17 -20.03
CA LEU A 455 -5.02 27.13 -20.71
C LEU A 455 -4.22 26.40 -21.79
N GLU A 456 -3.22 27.06 -22.38
CA GLU A 456 -2.36 26.48 -23.41
C GLU A 456 -1.32 25.49 -22.86
N THR A 457 -1.02 25.52 -21.56
CA THR A 457 -0.06 24.58 -20.94
C THR A 457 -0.51 23.13 -21.10
N ALA A 458 0.42 22.24 -21.45
CA ALA A 458 0.13 20.83 -21.74
C ALA A 458 -0.57 20.13 -20.56
N GLU A 459 -0.21 20.48 -19.33
CA GLU A 459 -0.81 19.92 -18.11
C GLU A 459 -2.28 20.34 -17.93
N VAL A 460 -2.65 21.57 -18.30
CA VAL A 460 -4.04 22.06 -18.23
C VAL A 460 -4.89 21.44 -19.33
N LYS A 461 -4.35 21.35 -20.56
CA LYS A 461 -4.99 20.64 -21.68
C LYS A 461 -5.30 19.18 -21.32
N GLN A 462 -4.31 18.44 -20.80
CA GLN A 462 -4.49 17.04 -20.39
C GLN A 462 -5.59 16.87 -19.33
N ILE A 463 -5.67 17.78 -18.35
CA ILE A 463 -6.72 17.73 -17.32
C ILE A 463 -8.10 18.04 -17.92
N LEU A 464 -8.20 19.02 -18.82
CA LEU A 464 -9.46 19.36 -19.48
C LEU A 464 -9.94 18.25 -20.43
N GLU A 465 -9.05 17.60 -21.16
CA GLU A 465 -9.35 16.43 -21.98
C GLU A 465 -9.79 15.23 -21.12
N THR A 466 -9.06 14.94 -20.05
CA THR A 466 -9.43 13.90 -19.08
C THR A 466 -10.81 14.19 -18.49
N ALA A 467 -11.10 15.43 -18.11
CA ALA A 467 -12.41 15.83 -17.59
C ALA A 467 -13.54 15.69 -18.62
N LYS A 468 -13.28 15.96 -19.91
CA LYS A 468 -14.24 15.71 -21.01
C LYS A 468 -14.54 14.20 -21.15
N VAL A 469 -13.53 13.34 -21.08
CA VAL A 469 -13.68 11.86 -21.11
C VAL A 469 -14.33 11.33 -19.83
N GLU A 470 -14.07 11.94 -18.67
CA GLU A 470 -14.77 11.59 -17.42
C GLU A 470 -16.24 12.01 -17.45
N GLN A 471 -16.60 13.12 -18.09
CA GLN A 471 -18.01 13.52 -18.25
C GLN A 471 -18.78 12.55 -19.15
N THR A 472 -18.19 12.05 -20.24
CA THR A 472 -18.85 11.04 -21.09
C THR A 472 -18.97 9.68 -20.37
N THR A 473 -17.93 9.22 -19.67
CA THR A 473 -17.95 7.95 -18.91
C THR A 473 -18.74 8.02 -17.58
N SER A 474 -18.98 9.21 -17.03
CA SER A 474 -19.83 9.39 -15.83
C SER A 474 -21.28 8.98 -16.08
N VAL A 475 -21.74 9.05 -17.34
CA VAL A 475 -23.06 8.53 -17.77
C VAL A 475 -23.16 7.02 -17.57
N GLU A 476 -22.07 6.27 -17.77
CA GLU A 476 -22.01 4.84 -17.45
C GLU A 476 -21.86 4.59 -15.94
N LYS A 477 -21.00 5.35 -15.24
CA LYS A 477 -20.83 5.21 -13.78
C LYS A 477 -22.16 5.40 -13.02
N LYS A 478 -23.08 6.25 -13.52
CA LYS A 478 -24.44 6.38 -12.97
C LYS A 478 -25.26 5.09 -13.06
N LYS A 479 -25.10 4.28 -14.12
CA LYS A 479 -25.72 2.94 -14.20
C LYS A 479 -25.15 2.01 -13.12
N THR A 480 -23.82 2.02 -12.93
CA THR A 480 -23.17 1.18 -11.91
C THR A 480 -23.55 1.55 -10.47
N THR A 481 -23.75 2.84 -10.18
CA THR A 481 -24.19 3.29 -8.85
C THR A 481 -25.62 2.83 -8.54
N ARG A 482 -26.52 2.86 -9.53
CA ARG A 482 -27.89 2.36 -9.40
C ARG A 482 -27.92 0.87 -9.03
N VAL A 483 -27.19 0.03 -9.76
CA VAL A 483 -27.05 -1.42 -9.46
C VAL A 483 -26.49 -1.67 -8.05
N LYS A 484 -25.55 -0.83 -7.57
CA LYS A 484 -25.03 -0.94 -6.19
C LYS A 484 -26.07 -0.56 -5.13
N GLN A 485 -26.95 0.40 -5.42
CA GLN A 485 -28.03 0.79 -4.51
C GLN A 485 -29.12 -0.28 -4.47
N GLU A 486 -29.60 -0.75 -5.62
CA GLU A 486 -30.58 -1.84 -5.75
C GLU A 486 -30.11 -3.08 -4.98
N LYS A 487 -28.83 -3.48 -5.14
CA LYS A 487 -28.22 -4.57 -4.37
C LYS A 487 -28.15 -4.33 -2.86
N ALA A 488 -27.92 -3.09 -2.41
CA ALA A 488 -27.83 -2.77 -0.98
C ALA A 488 -29.22 -2.76 -0.31
N GLU A 489 -30.24 -2.28 -1.02
CA GLU A 489 -31.64 -2.38 -0.61
C GLU A 489 -32.07 -3.86 -0.54
N PHE A 490 -31.66 -4.66 -1.51
CA PHE A 490 -31.89 -6.11 -1.54
C PHE A 490 -31.22 -6.88 -0.39
N GLU A 491 -29.91 -6.68 -0.15
CA GLU A 491 -29.22 -7.27 1.00
C GLU A 491 -29.89 -6.84 2.33
N THR A 492 -30.45 -5.63 2.39
CA THR A 492 -31.20 -5.14 3.57
C THR A 492 -32.53 -5.87 3.77
N GLN A 493 -33.29 -6.11 2.70
CA GLN A 493 -34.54 -6.89 2.74
C GLN A 493 -34.30 -8.34 3.19
N LEU A 494 -33.30 -9.02 2.62
CA LEU A 494 -32.96 -10.38 3.06
C LEU A 494 -32.57 -10.40 4.55
N ILE A 495 -31.73 -9.46 4.99
CA ILE A 495 -31.30 -9.37 6.40
C ILE A 495 -32.47 -9.07 7.34
N SER A 496 -33.50 -8.32 6.91
CA SER A 496 -34.67 -8.06 7.76
C SER A 496 -35.50 -9.33 7.97
N VAL A 497 -35.75 -10.11 6.91
CA VAL A 497 -36.46 -11.40 6.98
C VAL A 497 -35.70 -12.42 7.84
N LEU A 498 -34.39 -12.56 7.64
CA LEU A 498 -33.53 -13.47 8.41
C LEU A 498 -33.38 -13.08 9.90
N LYS A 499 -33.74 -11.85 10.28
CA LYS A 499 -33.77 -11.39 11.68
C LYS A 499 -35.14 -11.50 12.33
N ALA A 500 -36.20 -11.30 11.55
CA ALA A 500 -37.58 -11.36 12.03
C ALA A 500 -37.99 -12.80 12.35
N ASP A 501 -37.48 -13.76 11.59
CA ASP A 501 -37.84 -15.17 11.71
C ASP A 501 -36.59 -16.08 11.77
N PRO A 502 -36.31 -16.72 12.92
CA PRO A 502 -35.18 -17.65 13.08
C PRO A 502 -35.20 -18.83 12.09
N VAL A 503 -36.38 -19.24 11.62
CA VAL A 503 -36.58 -20.36 10.69
C VAL A 503 -36.19 -19.97 9.26
N ALA A 504 -36.27 -18.67 8.91
CA ALA A 504 -36.01 -18.19 7.56
C ALA A 504 -34.61 -18.56 7.04
N PHE A 505 -33.61 -18.66 7.93
CA PHE A 505 -32.26 -19.08 7.54
C PHE A 505 -32.19 -20.57 7.17
N TYR A 506 -32.90 -21.44 7.88
CA TYR A 506 -33.00 -22.85 7.53
C TYR A 506 -33.79 -23.04 6.24
N GLN A 507 -34.93 -22.38 6.09
CA GLN A 507 -35.73 -22.47 4.87
C GLN A 507 -34.96 -21.96 3.64
N LEU A 508 -34.15 -20.90 3.77
CA LEU A 508 -33.26 -20.45 2.69
C LEU A 508 -32.21 -21.51 2.32
N ARG A 509 -31.64 -22.21 3.31
CA ARG A 509 -30.68 -23.31 3.06
C ARG A 509 -31.34 -24.53 2.43
N ALA A 510 -32.52 -24.93 2.90
CA ALA A 510 -33.29 -26.02 2.32
C ALA A 510 -33.66 -25.70 0.85
N PHE A 511 -34.07 -24.46 0.57
CA PHE A 511 -34.37 -23.99 -0.79
C PHE A 511 -33.14 -24.01 -1.70
N GLN A 512 -31.98 -23.52 -1.23
CA GLN A 512 -30.70 -23.63 -1.96
C GLN A 512 -30.35 -25.08 -2.29
N HIS A 513 -30.52 -26.01 -1.32
CA HIS A 513 -30.25 -27.43 -1.51
C HIS A 513 -31.23 -28.08 -2.51
N GLN A 514 -32.53 -27.75 -2.45
CA GLN A 514 -33.53 -28.18 -3.45
C GLN A 514 -33.18 -27.71 -4.87
N LYS A 515 -32.53 -26.53 -4.99
CA LYS A 515 -32.03 -25.96 -6.26
C LYS A 515 -30.65 -26.51 -6.67
N GLY A 516 -30.11 -27.51 -5.97
CA GLY A 516 -28.81 -28.13 -6.26
C GLY A 516 -27.58 -27.31 -5.86
N LEU A 517 -27.75 -26.17 -5.17
CA LEU A 517 -26.64 -25.35 -4.70
C LEU A 517 -26.03 -25.93 -3.42
N GLN A 518 -25.01 -26.77 -3.58
CA GLN A 518 -24.35 -27.48 -2.47
C GLN A 518 -23.48 -26.59 -1.55
N THR A 519 -23.14 -25.36 -1.95
CA THR A 519 -22.17 -24.55 -1.21
C THR A 519 -22.80 -23.40 -0.43
N ALA A 520 -22.19 -23.08 0.72
CA ALA A 520 -22.53 -21.94 1.56
C ALA A 520 -22.16 -20.57 0.96
N GLY A 521 -22.08 -20.45 -0.37
CA GLY A 521 -21.76 -19.22 -1.09
C GLY A 521 -22.83 -18.13 -0.90
N LYS A 522 -22.55 -16.94 -1.45
CA LYS A 522 -23.62 -15.96 -1.69
C LYS A 522 -24.55 -16.57 -2.74
N ALA A 523 -25.82 -16.78 -2.39
CA ALA A 523 -26.83 -16.98 -3.42
C ALA A 523 -26.85 -15.75 -4.35
N ASP A 524 -27.14 -15.99 -5.62
CA ASP A 524 -27.43 -14.92 -6.55
C ASP A 524 -28.71 -14.17 -6.16
N GLU A 525 -28.90 -13.02 -6.80
CA GLU A 525 -30.02 -12.14 -6.53
C GLU A 525 -31.36 -12.78 -6.95
N GLU A 526 -31.34 -13.53 -8.05
CA GLU A 526 -32.51 -14.23 -8.59
C GLU A 526 -33.03 -15.31 -7.64
N LEU A 527 -32.18 -16.19 -7.10
CA LEU A 527 -32.60 -17.24 -6.16
C LEU A 527 -33.05 -16.68 -4.82
N VAL A 528 -32.49 -15.57 -4.36
CA VAL A 528 -32.98 -14.91 -3.13
C VAL A 528 -34.32 -14.21 -3.40
N GLN A 529 -34.53 -13.60 -4.57
CA GLN A 529 -35.86 -13.09 -4.96
C GLN A 529 -36.88 -14.23 -5.07
N GLU A 530 -36.50 -15.35 -5.69
CA GLU A 530 -37.34 -16.55 -5.79
C GLU A 530 -37.70 -17.09 -4.40
N PHE A 531 -36.72 -17.24 -3.50
CA PHE A 531 -36.94 -17.65 -2.11
C PHE A 531 -37.91 -16.70 -1.37
N LEU A 532 -37.72 -15.38 -1.49
CA LEU A 532 -38.59 -14.39 -0.86
C LEU A 532 -40.01 -14.47 -1.41
N ALA A 533 -40.17 -14.64 -2.73
CA ALA A 533 -41.45 -14.85 -3.38
C ALA A 533 -42.13 -16.15 -2.88
N THR A 534 -41.45 -17.29 -2.95
CA THR A 534 -41.96 -18.59 -2.49
C THR A 534 -42.33 -18.57 -1.01
N ARG A 535 -41.53 -17.90 -0.16
CA ARG A 535 -41.85 -17.67 1.25
C ARG A 535 -43.13 -16.85 1.41
N SER A 536 -43.23 -15.72 0.72
CA SER A 536 -44.37 -14.80 0.82
C SER A 536 -45.68 -15.41 0.33
N ALA A 537 -45.61 -16.34 -0.62
CA ALA A 537 -46.74 -17.11 -1.11
C ALA A 537 -47.17 -18.24 -0.16
N GLY A 538 -46.45 -18.48 0.94
CA GLY A 538 -46.71 -19.60 1.85
C GLY A 538 -46.39 -20.97 1.27
N ALA A 539 -45.60 -21.04 0.20
CA ALA A 539 -45.30 -22.27 -0.54
C ALA A 539 -44.04 -23.03 -0.01
N LEU A 540 -43.46 -22.56 1.09
CA LEU A 540 -42.42 -23.28 1.82
C LEU A 540 -43.04 -24.03 2.99
N ASP A 541 -42.67 -25.29 3.18
CA ASP A 541 -43.21 -26.11 4.27
C ASP A 541 -43.04 -25.42 5.64
N PRO A 542 -44.10 -25.43 6.48
CA PRO A 542 -44.01 -24.90 7.83
C PRO A 542 -43.05 -25.77 8.66
N ILE A 543 -42.13 -25.13 9.37
CA ILE A 543 -41.17 -25.82 10.22
C ILE A 543 -41.57 -25.64 11.68
N GLU A 544 -41.95 -26.74 12.31
CA GLU A 544 -42.06 -26.81 13.76
C GLU A 544 -40.66 -26.69 14.37
N VAL A 545 -40.43 -25.66 15.18
CA VAL A 545 -39.17 -25.43 15.90
C VAL A 545 -39.19 -26.12 17.26
N ALA A 546 -38.00 -26.49 17.76
CA ALA A 546 -37.88 -27.12 19.07
C ALA A 546 -38.52 -26.25 20.18
N SER A 547 -39.31 -26.88 21.06
CA SER A 547 -39.94 -26.20 22.18
C SER A 547 -38.89 -25.64 23.16
N ALA A 548 -39.29 -24.67 24.00
CA ALA A 548 -38.40 -24.11 25.01
C ALA A 548 -37.83 -25.18 25.97
N GLU A 549 -38.58 -26.24 26.23
CA GLU A 549 -38.17 -27.38 27.05
C GLU A 549 -37.10 -28.23 26.35
N VAL A 550 -37.31 -28.58 25.07
CA VAL A 550 -36.32 -29.32 24.25
C VAL A 550 -35.03 -28.50 24.09
N LEU A 551 -35.13 -27.18 23.95
CA LEU A 551 -33.98 -26.29 23.88
C LEU A 551 -33.24 -26.15 25.22
N ALA A 552 -33.97 -26.12 26.35
CA ALA A 552 -33.35 -26.10 27.68
C ALA A 552 -32.63 -27.42 28.00
N ASP A 553 -33.20 -28.54 27.55
CA ASP A 553 -32.62 -29.88 27.66
C ASP A 553 -31.35 -30.02 26.79
N PHE A 554 -31.40 -29.50 25.57
CA PHE A 554 -30.22 -29.37 24.69
C PHE A 554 -29.11 -28.50 25.30
N ASP A 555 -29.45 -27.31 25.83
CA ASP A 555 -28.52 -26.42 26.51
C ASP A 555 -27.93 -27.07 27.78
N LYS A 556 -28.65 -27.98 28.43
CA LYS A 556 -28.16 -28.77 29.57
C LYS A 556 -27.13 -29.81 29.10
N VAL A 557 -27.48 -30.63 28.11
CA VAL A 557 -26.58 -31.65 27.54
C VAL A 557 -25.27 -31.04 27.03
N GLN A 558 -25.29 -29.88 26.36
CA GLN A 558 -24.06 -29.19 25.91
C GLN A 558 -23.18 -28.67 27.06
N LYS A 559 -23.76 -28.30 28.21
CA LYS A 559 -23.01 -27.84 29.39
C LYS A 559 -22.41 -28.99 30.18
N GLU A 560 -23.15 -30.08 30.32
CA GLU A 560 -22.73 -31.28 31.06
C GLU A 560 -21.71 -32.10 30.26
N HIS A 561 -21.78 -32.06 28.92
CA HIS A 561 -20.91 -32.83 28.04
C HIS A 561 -20.31 -31.99 26.89
N PRO A 562 -19.04 -31.58 26.98
CA PRO A 562 -18.36 -30.83 25.89
C PRO A 562 -18.40 -31.54 24.53
N ALA A 563 -18.37 -32.88 24.51
CA ALA A 563 -18.50 -33.70 23.31
C ALA A 563 -19.85 -33.51 22.57
N ALA A 564 -20.93 -33.19 23.28
CA ALA A 564 -22.22 -32.91 22.65
C ALA A 564 -22.17 -31.65 21.76
N THR A 565 -21.34 -30.66 22.09
CA THR A 565 -21.13 -29.46 21.25
C THR A 565 -20.47 -29.82 19.92
N TRP A 566 -19.49 -30.73 19.95
CA TRP A 566 -18.84 -31.27 18.75
C TRP A 566 -19.80 -32.09 17.88
N LEU A 567 -20.44 -33.09 18.51
CA LEU A 567 -21.35 -34.01 17.82
C LEU A 567 -22.54 -33.27 17.20
N TRP A 568 -23.10 -32.29 17.91
CA TRP A 568 -24.11 -31.39 17.35
C TRP A 568 -23.61 -30.59 16.15
N SER A 569 -22.36 -30.13 16.14
CA SER A 569 -21.79 -29.42 14.98
C SER A 569 -21.71 -30.33 13.74
N SER A 570 -21.45 -31.63 13.93
CA SER A 570 -21.50 -32.65 12.87
C SER A 570 -22.94 -32.92 12.38
N VAL A 571 -23.90 -33.03 13.30
CA VAL A 571 -25.32 -33.18 12.97
C VAL A 571 -25.85 -31.94 12.25
N GLY A 572 -25.51 -30.73 12.70
CA GLY A 572 -25.87 -29.47 12.05
C GLY A 572 -25.26 -29.36 10.64
N ALA A 573 -24.04 -29.82 10.43
CA ALA A 573 -23.41 -29.87 9.11
C ALA A 573 -24.15 -30.81 8.13
N ARG A 574 -24.57 -31.99 8.58
CA ARG A 574 -25.20 -33.01 7.71
C ARG A 574 -26.72 -32.85 7.56
N GLY A 575 -27.43 -32.62 8.66
CA GLY A 575 -28.90 -32.59 8.72
C GLY A 575 -29.52 -31.20 8.70
N ALA A 576 -28.76 -30.15 9.06
CA ALA A 576 -29.27 -28.77 9.12
C ALA A 576 -28.48 -27.79 8.23
N PHE A 577 -27.87 -28.26 7.14
CA PHE A 577 -27.19 -27.44 6.13
C PHE A 577 -26.10 -26.49 6.68
N GLY A 578 -25.37 -26.94 7.70
CA GLY A 578 -24.33 -26.15 8.38
C GLY A 578 -24.85 -25.14 9.40
N ILE A 579 -26.14 -25.19 9.76
CA ILE A 579 -26.72 -24.37 10.83
C ILE A 579 -26.47 -25.05 12.16
N VAL A 580 -25.82 -24.35 13.09
CA VAL A 580 -25.45 -24.87 14.42
C VAL A 580 -26.34 -24.32 15.54
N ASN A 581 -27.20 -23.33 15.25
CA ASN A 581 -28.12 -22.76 16.23
C ASN A 581 -29.44 -23.55 16.23
N PRO A 582 -29.77 -24.33 17.29
CA PRO A 582 -30.97 -25.18 17.31
C PRO A 582 -32.29 -24.40 17.25
N LYS A 583 -32.28 -23.09 17.58
CA LYS A 583 -33.50 -22.26 17.66
C LYS A 583 -34.20 -21.96 16.33
N GLY A 584 -33.55 -22.25 15.20
CA GLY A 584 -34.09 -22.03 13.84
C GLY A 584 -34.13 -23.29 12.99
N ILE A 585 -33.98 -24.47 13.62
CA ILE A 585 -33.88 -25.78 12.97
C ILE A 585 -35.15 -26.58 13.34
N PRO A 586 -35.66 -27.47 12.47
CA PRO A 586 -36.75 -28.38 12.79
C PRO A 586 -36.59 -29.08 14.14
N ALA A 587 -37.66 -29.08 14.95
CA ALA A 587 -37.74 -29.69 16.27
C ALA A 587 -37.21 -31.14 16.27
N LYS A 588 -37.64 -31.89 15.25
CA LYS A 588 -37.26 -33.28 15.04
C LYS A 588 -35.73 -33.48 14.99
N ILE A 589 -34.96 -32.62 14.32
CA ILE A 589 -33.50 -32.77 14.24
C ILE A 589 -32.84 -32.60 15.62
N VAL A 590 -33.38 -31.70 16.46
CA VAL A 590 -32.90 -31.49 17.83
C VAL A 590 -33.30 -32.67 18.74
N GLN A 591 -34.52 -33.20 18.56
CA GLN A 591 -35.02 -34.37 19.29
C GLN A 591 -34.27 -35.65 18.92
N ASP A 592 -34.14 -35.97 17.63
CA ASP A 592 -33.40 -37.11 17.09
C ASP A 592 -31.94 -37.10 17.60
N PHE A 593 -31.31 -35.92 17.69
CA PHE A 593 -29.98 -35.75 18.30
C PHE A 593 -29.99 -36.07 19.81
N LEU A 594 -30.92 -35.51 20.57
CA LEU A 594 -31.01 -35.72 22.02
C LEU A 594 -31.28 -37.19 22.37
N GLU A 595 -32.16 -37.85 21.62
CA GLU A 595 -32.47 -39.28 21.75
C GLU A 595 -31.24 -40.14 21.43
N SER A 596 -30.61 -39.92 20.26
CA SER A 596 -29.39 -40.62 19.86
C SER A 596 -28.23 -40.41 20.85
N TYR A 597 -28.13 -39.21 21.43
CA TYR A 597 -27.10 -38.90 22.44
C TYR A 597 -27.34 -39.64 23.75
N ARG A 598 -28.59 -39.68 24.22
CA ARG A 598 -29.00 -40.41 25.44
C ARG A 598 -28.89 -41.93 25.29
N ALA A 599 -29.19 -42.44 24.10
CA ALA A 599 -29.03 -43.85 23.76
C ALA A 599 -27.55 -44.28 23.62
N GLY A 600 -26.59 -43.36 23.74
CA GLY A 600 -25.16 -43.65 23.56
C GLY A 600 -24.80 -44.00 22.11
N SER A 601 -25.63 -43.61 21.13
CA SER A 601 -25.43 -43.95 19.72
C SER A 601 -24.32 -43.16 19.03
N PHE A 602 -23.77 -42.14 19.69
CA PHE A 602 -22.57 -41.44 19.24
C PHE A 602 -21.34 -41.96 20.00
N GLU A 603 -20.30 -42.33 19.25
CA GLU A 603 -18.95 -42.48 19.79
C GLU A 603 -18.51 -41.13 20.41
N GLN A 604 -18.15 -41.14 21.69
CA GLN A 604 -17.72 -39.93 22.40
C GLN A 604 -16.21 -39.76 22.23
N PRO A 605 -15.73 -38.78 21.44
CA PRO A 605 -14.30 -38.55 21.27
C PRO A 605 -13.67 -38.06 22.58
N GLU A 606 -12.38 -38.38 22.78
CA GLU A 606 -11.55 -37.70 23.78
C GLU A 606 -11.52 -36.20 23.43
N MET A 607 -12.12 -35.36 24.27
CA MET A 607 -12.12 -33.91 24.06
C MET A 607 -10.77 -33.31 24.46
N ALA A 608 -10.37 -32.23 23.80
CA ALA A 608 -9.12 -31.53 24.08
C ALA A 608 -9.04 -31.07 25.56
N SER A 609 -7.88 -31.32 26.19
CA SER A 609 -7.59 -30.76 27.51
C SER A 609 -7.41 -29.24 27.46
N ASP A 610 -7.48 -28.59 28.63
CA ASP A 610 -7.25 -27.14 28.74
C ASP A 610 -5.83 -26.75 28.27
N GLU A 611 -4.80 -27.60 28.45
CA GLU A 611 -3.47 -27.32 27.91
C GLU A 611 -3.45 -27.33 26.38
N LEU A 612 -4.03 -28.36 25.76
CA LEU A 612 -4.07 -28.51 24.30
C LEU A 612 -4.90 -27.38 23.65
N ALA A 613 -6.01 -26.99 24.29
CA ALA A 613 -6.80 -25.84 23.88
C ALA A 613 -6.03 -24.51 24.06
N ALA A 614 -5.25 -24.36 25.14
CA ALA A 614 -4.40 -23.18 25.35
C ALA A 614 -3.26 -23.08 24.33
N GLU A 615 -2.71 -24.22 23.87
CA GLU A 615 -1.67 -24.29 22.85
C GLU A 615 -2.19 -23.82 21.48
N VAL A 616 -3.34 -24.35 21.02
CA VAL A 616 -4.02 -23.86 19.79
C VAL A 616 -4.40 -22.38 19.90
N ASN A 617 -4.89 -21.94 21.06
CA ASN A 617 -5.19 -20.52 21.30
C ASN A 617 -3.93 -19.63 21.24
N SER A 618 -2.78 -20.13 21.68
CA SER A 618 -1.50 -19.42 21.62
C SER A 618 -1.00 -19.32 20.17
N PHE A 619 -1.10 -20.40 19.40
CA PHE A 619 -0.85 -20.41 17.95
C PHE A 619 -1.72 -19.39 17.20
N GLN A 620 -3.02 -19.30 17.53
CA GLN A 620 -3.90 -18.29 16.93
C GLN A 620 -3.44 -16.85 17.22
N ARG A 621 -2.99 -16.57 18.45
CA ARG A 621 -2.45 -15.24 18.84
C ARG A 621 -1.14 -14.91 18.15
N ALA A 622 -0.30 -15.90 17.86
CA ALA A 622 0.94 -15.77 17.09
C ALA A 622 0.72 -15.52 15.57
N GLY A 623 -0.51 -15.24 15.13
CA GLY A 623 -0.87 -15.01 13.73
C GLY A 623 -1.44 -16.24 13.01
N GLY A 624 -1.42 -17.41 13.65
CA GLY A 624 -1.95 -18.67 13.10
C GLY A 624 -3.47 -18.72 12.89
N LYS A 625 -4.21 -17.69 13.29
CA LYS A 625 -5.68 -17.65 13.26
C LYS A 625 -6.29 -18.00 11.89
N ALA A 626 -5.69 -17.55 10.80
CA ALA A 626 -6.20 -17.87 9.46
C ALA A 626 -6.05 -19.36 9.10
N LYS A 627 -4.93 -19.99 9.50
CA LYS A 627 -4.70 -21.43 9.30
C LYS A 627 -5.65 -22.27 10.16
N TRP A 628 -5.84 -21.88 11.44
CA TRP A 628 -6.86 -22.49 12.30
C TRP A 628 -8.25 -22.41 11.69
N GLN A 629 -8.65 -21.23 11.18
CA GLN A 629 -9.96 -21.08 10.53
C GLN A 629 -10.08 -21.90 9.25
N ALA A 630 -9.00 -22.06 8.46
CA ALA A 630 -9.01 -22.92 7.28
C ALA A 630 -9.19 -24.40 7.64
N PHE A 631 -8.44 -24.90 8.63
CA PHE A 631 -8.61 -26.25 9.18
C PHE A 631 -10.02 -26.46 9.76
N ALA A 632 -10.50 -25.50 10.57
CA ALA A 632 -11.82 -25.62 11.18
C ALA A 632 -12.94 -25.67 10.11
N ASN A 633 -12.81 -24.84 9.07
CA ASN A 633 -13.74 -24.84 7.94
C ASN A 633 -13.61 -26.08 7.04
N SER A 634 -12.47 -26.78 6.99
CA SER A 634 -12.36 -28.01 6.19
C SER A 634 -13.06 -29.20 6.83
N GLN A 635 -13.24 -29.19 8.17
CA GLN A 635 -13.95 -30.26 8.89
C GLN A 635 -15.49 -30.09 8.89
N PHE A 636 -16.00 -28.85 8.93
CA PHE A 636 -17.46 -28.58 9.05
C PHE A 636 -18.05 -27.68 7.96
N GLY A 637 -17.24 -27.11 7.09
CA GLY A 637 -17.64 -25.97 6.27
C GLY A 637 -17.58 -24.64 7.03
N PRO A 638 -17.76 -23.51 6.32
CA PRO A 638 -17.57 -22.18 6.89
C PRO A 638 -18.60 -21.83 7.96
N LYS A 639 -18.11 -21.43 9.14
CA LYS A 639 -18.86 -21.01 10.34
C LYS A 639 -19.63 -22.10 11.10
N ALA A 640 -19.60 -23.36 10.65
CA ALA A 640 -20.25 -24.46 11.38
C ALA A 640 -19.36 -25.06 12.51
N ALA A 641 -18.06 -24.81 12.45
CA ALA A 641 -17.09 -25.37 13.38
C ALA A 641 -17.06 -24.62 14.75
N PRO A 642 -16.89 -25.33 15.89
CA PRO A 642 -16.76 -24.68 17.21
C PRO A 642 -15.57 -23.71 17.25
N SER A 643 -15.81 -22.47 17.71
CA SER A 643 -14.80 -21.42 17.70
C SER A 643 -13.75 -21.53 18.81
N ASP A 644 -14.08 -22.23 19.90
CA ASP A 644 -13.21 -22.49 21.05
C ASP A 644 -12.60 -23.90 20.92
N PRO A 645 -11.25 -24.04 20.83
CA PRO A 645 -10.58 -25.32 20.66
C PRO A 645 -10.95 -26.40 21.68
N LYS A 646 -11.37 -26.05 22.91
CA LYS A 646 -11.74 -27.06 23.92
C LYS A 646 -12.95 -27.93 23.53
N PHE A 647 -13.75 -27.49 22.56
CA PHE A 647 -14.87 -28.26 22.00
C PHE A 647 -14.48 -29.09 20.77
N TRP A 648 -13.19 -29.39 20.61
CA TRP A 648 -12.66 -30.26 19.55
C TRP A 648 -12.11 -31.57 20.14
N PRO A 649 -12.17 -32.68 19.38
CA PRO A 649 -11.44 -33.90 19.68
C PRO A 649 -9.94 -33.64 19.81
N ALA A 650 -9.32 -34.25 20.81
CA ALA A 650 -7.92 -34.09 21.14
C ALA A 650 -7.00 -34.61 20.02
N ASP A 651 -7.39 -35.70 19.35
CA ASP A 651 -6.65 -36.26 18.21
C ASP A 651 -6.60 -35.29 17.01
N LEU A 652 -7.71 -34.61 16.71
CA LEU A 652 -7.77 -33.62 15.64
C LEU A 652 -6.95 -32.36 15.95
N LEU A 653 -6.93 -31.90 17.20
CA LEU A 653 -6.06 -30.78 17.59
C LEU A 653 -4.57 -31.18 17.58
N ARG A 654 -4.23 -32.39 18.06
CA ARG A 654 -2.86 -32.93 18.02
C ARG A 654 -2.36 -33.01 16.56
N ARG A 655 -3.19 -33.51 15.63
CA ARG A 655 -2.90 -33.52 14.18
C ARG A 655 -2.72 -32.11 13.63
N PHE A 656 -3.66 -31.20 13.89
CA PHE A 656 -3.58 -29.81 13.44
C PHE A 656 -2.28 -29.12 13.88
N LEU A 657 -1.86 -29.29 15.14
CA LEU A 657 -0.63 -28.73 15.68
C LEU A 657 0.61 -29.38 15.06
N ALA A 658 0.64 -30.69 14.89
CA ALA A 658 1.74 -31.42 14.24
C ALA A 658 1.94 -31.02 12.77
N GLU A 659 0.89 -30.58 12.07
CA GLU A 659 0.95 -30.06 10.70
C GLU A 659 1.48 -28.61 10.62
N GLN A 660 1.60 -27.88 11.75
CA GLN A 660 2.13 -26.52 11.73
C GLN A 660 3.67 -26.51 11.71
N PRO A 661 4.29 -25.66 10.89
CA PRO A 661 5.73 -25.43 10.98
C PRO A 661 6.06 -24.76 12.32
N ALA A 662 7.09 -25.28 13.00
CA ALA A 662 7.66 -24.75 14.23
C ALA A 662 8.31 -23.36 14.05
#